data_AF-A0A931X6E7-F1
#
_entry.id   AF-A0A931X6E7-F1
#
_cell.length_a   1.000
_cell.length_b   1.000
_cell.length_c   1.000
_cell.angle_alpha   90.00
_cell.angle_beta   90.00
_cell.angle_gamma   90.00
#
_symmetry.space_group_name_H-M   'P 1'
#
loop_
_entity.id
_entity.type
_entity.pdbx_description
1 polymer ?
#
loop_
_entity_poly.entity_id
_entity_poly.type
_entity_poly.pdbx_seq_one_letter_code
_entity_poly.pdbx_strand_id
1 'polypeptide(L)'
;MRVSRRGFIGALGGAAGAAALARRRLATADVASQDLERWATPEESWVPSICQQCPGGCGLLVRTLDGQVAGLRGNPHHPVNRGALCPKAFGALQLLYDAKRLRGPLVRDGQRGRFRPIAWDEALGLVTKRLGELRAKGLAHTVAILGGQYRGSRDTLFKRFAEAYGTPNYIRVRCLHPEEPALAHRLMQGVTTPLGYDLAGARCILSFGVGLLESWLGPVNASLAFARLRGGDGPRGRLIHVDPRRSQTAVKADRWVPIVPGTDGILALGIANALIREGLYDRDFVSEHTFGFDDWTDARGQRHAGFRDVVLGEYGLLAVSRTTGVPVRTILEVARDLATLRPAVVIGERGPAYGRDDVHTRMAIHSLNALLGSIGVRGGLLVQGELPLAALPPAEQDDAAKRGFAQARIDGAGHGRYLLVSSAPQVLPERISSGEPYPVNALVLFATNPLANHPAKEEFARAFERVPFIVSFSPVLDESAARADLILPDSTFLERWQDDHVRHVAGFTCLSLARPASAPLHDTRDTGDVVLQLAKAVGGSVARSLPWESHEKVLHAGVRGLWQAGRGHVISTPAEESLQRVLERQGYWAPQFASYEKFWEALVARGAWWDPTELPVGRKALLTTPSGKFEFYSTLLRQRVEETLAREGNVAPFVTALGGRDRGDRLYLPAVPLREREEPSDFPLRLNTYRLVTRPLGGGGNQPWLLEQPAVHVRAAWERWVEVHPETAARVGVKDGEWAWVESPKGRIRLRAKLTAGTHPDVVNIPLFGGEGPSPNDLIANEADAFRGFGLLNTTRVRIGKA
;
A
#
# COMPACT_ATOMS: atom_id res chain seq x y z
N MET A 1 -61.00 27.54 -1.22
CA MET A 1 -62.44 27.79 -1.48
C MET A 1 -62.87 27.03 -2.73
N ARG A 2 -64.13 26.55 -2.81
CA ARG A 2 -64.75 26.13 -4.09
C ARG A 2 -65.51 27.33 -4.67
N VAL A 3 -65.23 27.70 -5.93
CA VAL A 3 -65.99 28.74 -6.65
C VAL A 3 -67.09 28.06 -7.48
N SER A 4 -68.31 28.61 -7.48
CA SER A 4 -69.48 28.00 -8.12
C SER A 4 -69.71 28.50 -9.55
N ARG A 5 -70.49 27.74 -10.33
CA ARG A 5 -70.73 27.97 -11.78
C ARG A 5 -71.24 29.37 -12.15
N ARG A 6 -71.84 30.14 -11.22
CA ARG A 6 -72.28 31.53 -11.50
C ARG A 6 -71.14 32.55 -11.58
N GLY A 7 -69.98 32.28 -10.97
CA GLY A 7 -68.80 33.16 -11.09
C GLY A 7 -68.14 33.12 -12.48
N PHE A 8 -68.44 32.10 -13.29
CA PHE A 8 -67.79 31.87 -14.59
C PHE A 8 -68.28 32.82 -15.70
N ILE A 9 -69.55 33.22 -15.67
CA ILE A 9 -70.19 33.95 -16.79
C ILE A 9 -69.83 35.45 -16.79
N GLY A 10 -69.54 36.04 -15.63
CA GLY A 10 -69.13 37.44 -15.52
C GLY A 10 -67.78 37.77 -16.19
N ALA A 11 -66.98 36.76 -16.53
CA ALA A 11 -65.67 36.93 -17.16
C ALA A 11 -65.70 37.09 -18.70
N LEU A 12 -66.89 37.02 -19.33
CA LEU A 12 -67.02 37.08 -20.80
C LEU A 12 -66.86 38.48 -21.41
N GLY A 13 -66.91 39.55 -20.60
CA GLY A 13 -66.74 40.94 -21.06
C GLY A 13 -65.32 41.35 -21.47
N GLY A 14 -64.37 40.42 -21.58
CA GLY A 14 -62.93 40.70 -21.78
C GLY A 14 -62.32 40.19 -23.09
N ALA A 15 -63.13 39.82 -24.11
CA ALA A 15 -62.71 38.97 -25.23
C ALA A 15 -61.40 39.37 -25.96
N ALA A 16 -61.14 40.66 -26.20
CA ALA A 16 -59.90 41.10 -26.84
C ALA A 16 -58.67 40.98 -25.92
N GLY A 17 -58.79 41.44 -24.66
CA GLY A 17 -57.74 41.31 -23.65
C GLY A 17 -57.46 39.85 -23.28
N ALA A 18 -58.50 39.01 -23.28
CA ALA A 18 -58.41 37.59 -23.02
C ALA A 18 -57.55 36.85 -24.06
N ALA A 19 -57.61 37.21 -25.35
CA ALA A 19 -56.75 36.61 -26.38
C ALA A 19 -55.27 36.97 -26.18
N ALA A 20 -54.97 38.24 -25.84
CA ALA A 20 -53.61 38.68 -25.53
C ALA A 20 -53.07 38.06 -24.23
N LEU A 21 -53.90 38.00 -23.18
CA LEU A 21 -53.56 37.35 -21.92
C LEU A 21 -53.46 35.83 -22.05
N ALA A 22 -54.26 35.19 -22.92
CA ALA A 22 -54.14 33.77 -23.23
C ALA A 22 -52.85 33.48 -24.00
N ARG A 23 -52.52 34.26 -25.05
CA ARG A 23 -51.22 34.14 -25.74
C ARG A 23 -50.04 34.40 -24.81
N ARG A 24 -50.13 35.39 -23.91
CA ARG A 24 -49.07 35.67 -22.92
C ARG A 24 -48.99 34.59 -21.84
N ARG A 25 -50.11 34.00 -21.43
CA ARG A 25 -50.16 32.88 -20.48
C ARG A 25 -49.68 31.57 -21.09
N LEU A 26 -50.00 31.30 -22.36
CA LEU A 26 -49.46 30.20 -23.15
C LEU A 26 -47.96 30.40 -23.33
N ALA A 27 -47.48 31.58 -23.76
CA ALA A 27 -46.05 31.85 -23.82
C ALA A 27 -45.34 31.70 -22.46
N THR A 28 -45.97 32.05 -21.32
CA THR A 28 -45.41 31.73 -19.99
C THR A 28 -45.60 30.26 -19.58
N ALA A 29 -46.50 29.50 -20.21
CA ALA A 29 -46.66 28.07 -20.00
C ALA A 29 -45.70 27.26 -20.87
N ASP A 30 -45.35 27.73 -22.07
CA ASP A 30 -44.30 27.22 -22.94
C ASP A 30 -42.92 27.55 -22.36
N VAL A 31 -42.73 28.77 -21.81
CA VAL A 31 -41.52 29.10 -21.03
C VAL A 31 -41.49 28.33 -19.72
N ALA A 32 -42.61 28.12 -19.03
CA ALA A 32 -42.64 27.26 -17.85
C ALA A 32 -42.49 25.77 -18.18
N SER A 33 -42.87 25.30 -19.38
CA SER A 33 -42.58 23.94 -19.81
C SER A 33 -41.11 23.78 -20.20
N GLN A 34 -40.51 24.79 -20.84
CA GLN A 34 -39.06 24.83 -21.09
C GLN A 34 -38.25 24.96 -19.79
N ASP A 35 -38.74 25.69 -18.79
CA ASP A 35 -38.16 25.73 -17.46
C ASP A 35 -38.42 24.44 -16.67
N LEU A 36 -39.52 23.71 -16.92
CA LEU A 36 -39.74 22.36 -16.38
C LEU A 36 -38.95 21.27 -17.13
N GLU A 37 -38.62 21.46 -18.40
CA GLU A 37 -37.66 20.65 -19.17
C GLU A 37 -36.23 20.90 -18.68
N ARG A 38 -35.91 22.13 -18.25
CA ARG A 38 -34.69 22.44 -17.46
C ARG A 38 -34.73 21.87 -16.04
N TRP A 39 -35.91 21.47 -15.55
CA TRP A 39 -36.11 20.68 -14.33
C TRP A 39 -36.39 19.20 -14.66
N ALA A 40 -35.91 18.70 -15.81
CA ALA A 40 -35.80 17.25 -16.02
C ALA A 40 -35.08 16.63 -14.81
N THR A 41 -35.75 15.73 -14.10
CA THR A 41 -35.12 15.01 -12.99
C THR A 41 -34.01 14.15 -13.60
N PRO A 42 -32.73 14.42 -13.31
CA PRO A 42 -31.64 13.75 -14.01
C PRO A 42 -31.66 12.25 -13.73
N GLU A 43 -31.24 11.43 -14.70
CA GLU A 43 -31.25 9.98 -14.55
C GLU A 43 -30.25 9.56 -13.46
N GLU A 44 -30.77 9.20 -12.29
CA GLU A 44 -29.94 8.73 -11.18
C GLU A 44 -29.59 7.25 -11.33
N SER A 45 -28.31 6.95 -11.53
CA SER A 45 -27.78 5.60 -11.48
C SER A 45 -26.70 5.42 -10.42
N TRP A 46 -26.52 4.20 -9.93
CA TRP A 46 -25.48 3.83 -8.97
C TRP A 46 -24.56 2.76 -9.57
N VAL A 47 -23.37 3.16 -10.01
CA VAL A 47 -22.41 2.25 -10.67
C VAL A 47 -21.38 1.74 -9.64
N PRO A 48 -21.13 0.42 -9.54
CA PRO A 48 -20.05 -0.09 -8.69
C PRO A 48 -18.66 0.38 -9.14
N SER A 49 -17.82 0.77 -8.18
CA SER A 49 -16.42 1.12 -8.44
C SER A 49 -15.50 0.79 -7.25
N ILE A 50 -14.21 1.13 -7.34
CA ILE A 50 -13.18 0.74 -6.37
C ILE A 50 -12.34 1.96 -5.98
N CYS A 51 -12.18 2.20 -4.68
CA CYS A 51 -11.36 3.31 -4.19
C CYS A 51 -9.85 3.02 -4.29
N GLN A 52 -9.17 3.61 -5.29
CA GLN A 52 -7.72 3.47 -5.49
C GLN A 52 -6.86 4.48 -4.68
N GLN A 53 -7.44 5.26 -3.75
CA GLN A 53 -6.69 6.27 -2.97
C GLN A 53 -5.75 5.66 -1.92
N CYS A 54 -5.94 4.38 -1.57
CA CYS A 54 -5.12 3.64 -0.60
C CYS A 54 -5.19 2.13 -0.91
N PRO A 55 -4.37 1.26 -0.27
CA PRO A 55 -4.29 -0.17 -0.58
C PRO A 55 -5.47 -0.98 0.00
N GLY A 56 -6.41 -0.28 0.64
CA GLY A 56 -7.52 -0.87 1.36
C GLY A 56 -8.65 -1.39 0.49
N GLY A 57 -8.61 -1.26 -0.84
CA GLY A 57 -9.56 -1.88 -1.79
C GLY A 57 -11.03 -1.81 -1.38
N CYS A 58 -11.50 -0.62 -0.99
CA CYS A 58 -12.88 -0.43 -0.54
C CYS A 58 -13.83 -0.30 -1.74
N GLY A 59 -14.88 -1.12 -1.76
CA GLY A 59 -15.94 -1.05 -2.77
C GLY A 59 -16.79 0.21 -2.64
N LEU A 60 -17.02 0.86 -3.77
CA LEU A 60 -17.81 2.08 -3.93
C LEU A 60 -19.12 1.78 -4.68
N LEU A 61 -20.12 2.61 -4.45
CA LEU A 61 -21.19 2.89 -5.39
C LEU A 61 -21.08 4.37 -5.77
N VAL A 62 -20.94 4.64 -7.06
CA VAL A 62 -20.81 5.97 -7.65
C VAL A 62 -22.18 6.44 -8.09
N ARG A 63 -22.67 7.54 -7.52
CA ARG A 63 -23.90 8.19 -7.97
C ARG A 63 -23.59 8.95 -9.24
N THR A 64 -24.32 8.65 -10.31
CA THR A 64 -24.34 9.51 -11.49
C THR A 64 -25.70 10.14 -11.66
N LEU A 65 -25.71 11.33 -12.26
CA LEU A 65 -26.88 12.10 -12.69
C LEU A 65 -26.60 12.47 -14.15
N ASP A 66 -27.43 12.00 -15.08
CA ASP A 66 -27.21 12.11 -16.54
C ASP A 66 -25.79 11.67 -16.97
N GLY A 67 -25.30 10.59 -16.36
CA GLY A 67 -23.95 10.05 -16.58
C GLY A 67 -22.79 10.83 -15.95
N GLN A 68 -23.03 12.00 -15.34
CA GLN A 68 -22.02 12.77 -14.61
C GLN A 68 -21.93 12.35 -13.14
N VAL A 69 -20.73 12.27 -12.57
CA VAL A 69 -20.53 11.78 -11.19
C VAL A 69 -20.92 12.83 -10.14
N ALA A 70 -22.04 12.60 -9.47
CA ALA A 70 -22.59 13.51 -8.47
C ALA A 70 -22.27 13.13 -7.01
N GLY A 71 -21.75 11.92 -6.74
CA GLY A 71 -21.48 11.49 -5.36
C GLY A 71 -20.94 10.08 -5.22
N LEU A 72 -20.55 9.72 -3.99
CA LEU A 72 -19.94 8.43 -3.65
C LEU A 72 -20.51 7.92 -2.31
N ARG A 73 -20.83 6.62 -2.24
CA ARG A 73 -21.06 5.89 -0.98
C ARG A 73 -20.28 4.57 -1.00
N GLY A 74 -20.07 3.95 0.16
CA GLY A 74 -19.52 2.60 0.19
C GLY A 74 -20.55 1.59 -0.30
N ASN A 75 -20.11 0.53 -0.96
CA ASN A 75 -20.97 -0.60 -1.31
C ASN A 75 -21.30 -1.39 -0.01
N PRO A 76 -22.57 -1.50 0.40
CA PRO A 76 -22.95 -2.17 1.66
C PRO A 76 -22.66 -3.67 1.66
N HIS A 77 -22.61 -4.30 0.48
CA HIS A 77 -22.36 -5.73 0.30
C HIS A 77 -20.87 -6.07 0.17
N HIS A 78 -19.99 -5.06 0.06
CA HIS A 78 -18.56 -5.29 -0.14
C HIS A 78 -17.87 -5.66 1.19
N PRO A 79 -17.18 -6.81 1.27
CA PRO A 79 -16.82 -7.42 2.56
C PRO A 79 -15.81 -6.60 3.37
N VAL A 80 -14.95 -5.84 2.69
CA VAL A 80 -13.88 -5.01 3.25
C VAL A 80 -14.42 -3.82 4.04
N ASN A 81 -15.46 -3.16 3.53
CA ASN A 81 -15.91 -1.87 4.05
C ASN A 81 -17.40 -1.78 4.38
N ARG A 82 -18.25 -2.71 3.92
CA ARG A 82 -19.66 -2.86 4.34
C ARG A 82 -20.43 -1.54 4.40
N GLY A 83 -20.31 -0.73 3.35
CA GLY A 83 -20.96 0.58 3.23
C GLY A 83 -20.18 1.76 3.81
N ALA A 84 -19.26 1.54 4.74
CA ALA A 84 -18.42 2.59 5.33
C ALA A 84 -17.33 3.07 4.36
N LEU A 85 -16.85 4.30 4.57
CA LEU A 85 -15.75 4.94 3.84
C LEU A 85 -14.87 5.76 4.78
N CYS A 86 -13.62 6.04 4.36
CA CYS A 86 -12.74 7.01 4.99
C CYS A 86 -12.68 8.31 4.15
N PRO A 87 -12.21 9.46 4.69
CA PRO A 87 -12.22 10.75 4.00
C PRO A 87 -11.66 10.73 2.57
N LYS A 88 -10.59 9.95 2.33
CA LYS A 88 -9.95 9.78 1.03
C LYS A 88 -10.89 9.31 -0.08
N ALA A 89 -11.94 8.55 0.24
CA ALA A 89 -12.91 8.12 -0.76
C ALA A 89 -13.68 9.33 -1.33
N PHE A 90 -14.14 10.25 -0.49
CA PHE A 90 -14.85 11.47 -0.93
C PHE A 90 -13.92 12.42 -1.69
N GLY A 91 -12.64 12.48 -1.29
CA GLY A 91 -11.60 13.19 -2.04
C GLY A 91 -11.41 12.72 -3.49
N ALA A 92 -11.96 11.57 -3.91
CA ALA A 92 -11.88 11.11 -5.30
C ALA A 92 -12.65 12.00 -6.28
N LEU A 93 -13.73 12.65 -5.83
CA LEU A 93 -14.45 13.64 -6.65
C LEU A 93 -13.52 14.80 -7.04
N GLN A 94 -12.61 15.21 -6.13
CA GLN A 94 -11.62 16.24 -6.40
C GLN A 94 -10.47 15.79 -7.31
N LEU A 95 -10.31 14.49 -7.58
CA LEU A 95 -9.38 14.00 -8.61
C LEU A 95 -10.03 13.92 -9.99
N LEU A 96 -11.32 13.58 -10.06
CA LEU A 96 -12.10 13.55 -11.29
C LEU A 96 -12.24 14.96 -11.88
N TYR A 97 -12.59 15.92 -11.02
CA TYR A 97 -12.86 17.32 -11.35
C TYR A 97 -11.70 18.27 -11.00
N ASP A 98 -10.45 17.80 -10.95
CA ASP A 98 -9.28 18.68 -10.76
C ASP A 98 -9.10 19.59 -11.98
N ALA A 99 -9.12 20.91 -11.77
CA ALA A 99 -8.85 21.89 -12.83
C ALA A 99 -7.42 21.80 -13.41
N LYS A 100 -6.47 21.18 -12.68
CA LYS A 100 -5.10 20.88 -13.14
C LYS A 100 -4.96 19.54 -13.89
N ARG A 101 -6.06 18.80 -14.12
CA ARG A 101 -6.04 17.53 -14.85
C ARG A 101 -5.65 17.74 -16.32
N LEU A 102 -4.84 16.80 -16.84
CA LEU A 102 -4.41 16.80 -18.24
C LEU A 102 -5.58 16.46 -19.17
N ARG A 103 -5.72 17.25 -20.25
CA ARG A 103 -6.86 17.19 -21.16
C ARG A 103 -6.67 16.30 -22.40
N GLY A 104 -5.43 15.89 -22.67
CA GLY A 104 -5.00 15.09 -23.80
C GLY A 104 -3.47 14.92 -23.79
N PRO A 105 -2.88 14.12 -24.70
CA PRO A 105 -1.45 13.86 -24.73
C PRO A 105 -0.59 15.12 -24.92
N LEU A 106 0.54 15.18 -24.22
CA LEU A 106 1.49 16.29 -24.25
C LEU A 106 2.89 15.80 -24.62
N VAL A 107 3.58 16.50 -25.52
CA VAL A 107 5.00 16.24 -25.85
C VAL A 107 5.86 17.46 -25.52
N ARG A 108 7.10 17.23 -25.08
CA ARG A 108 8.06 18.28 -24.72
C ARG A 108 8.31 19.22 -25.89
N ASP A 109 8.22 20.52 -25.63
CA ASP A 109 8.45 21.59 -26.59
C ASP A 109 9.74 22.35 -26.27
N GLY A 110 10.84 21.94 -26.92
CA GLY A 110 12.18 22.43 -26.64
C GLY A 110 12.71 21.99 -25.27
N GLN A 111 12.68 22.90 -24.29
CA GLN A 111 13.20 22.67 -22.93
C GLN A 111 12.27 21.77 -22.11
N ARG A 112 12.82 20.89 -21.24
CA ARG A 112 12.00 20.09 -20.31
C ARG A 112 11.11 21.01 -19.46
N GLY A 113 9.88 20.56 -19.19
CA GLY A 113 8.86 21.33 -18.47
C GLY A 113 8.00 22.25 -19.35
N ARG A 114 8.37 22.46 -20.63
CA ARG A 114 7.47 23.05 -21.64
C ARG A 114 6.87 21.96 -22.51
N PHE A 115 5.60 22.10 -22.87
CA PHE A 115 4.82 21.08 -23.56
C PHE A 115 3.88 21.67 -24.60
N ARG A 116 3.71 20.96 -25.73
CA ARG A 116 2.64 21.18 -26.72
C ARG A 116 1.66 19.99 -26.72
N PRO A 117 0.36 20.20 -26.96
CA PRO A 117 -0.59 19.10 -27.13
C PRO A 117 -0.35 18.37 -28.46
N ILE A 118 -0.62 17.07 -28.47
CA ILE A 118 -0.59 16.22 -29.67
C ILE A 118 -1.73 15.19 -29.67
N ALA A 119 -2.05 14.66 -30.85
CA ALA A 119 -2.99 13.56 -30.97
C ALA A 119 -2.41 12.27 -30.38
N TRP A 120 -3.28 11.39 -29.87
CA TRP A 120 -2.87 10.08 -29.35
C TRP A 120 -2.07 9.25 -30.35
N ASP A 121 -2.38 9.30 -31.64
CA ASP A 121 -1.72 8.44 -32.63
C ASP A 121 -0.29 8.95 -32.94
N GLU A 122 -0.04 10.26 -32.87
CA GLU A 122 1.32 10.84 -32.85
C GLU A 122 2.07 10.38 -31.59
N ALA A 123 1.41 10.45 -30.43
CA ALA A 123 1.99 10.09 -29.14
C ALA A 123 2.39 8.61 -29.05
N LEU A 124 1.51 7.71 -29.50
CA LEU A 124 1.77 6.27 -29.58
C LEU A 124 2.86 5.97 -30.62
N GLY A 125 2.86 6.67 -31.77
CA GLY A 125 3.90 6.57 -32.78
C GLY A 125 5.29 6.92 -32.24
N LEU A 126 5.40 7.97 -31.43
CA LEU A 126 6.67 8.36 -30.78
C LEU A 126 7.20 7.27 -29.82
N VAL A 127 6.35 6.69 -28.98
CA VAL A 127 6.75 5.60 -28.05
C VAL A 127 7.13 4.35 -28.84
N THR A 128 6.27 3.88 -29.74
CA THR A 128 6.53 2.67 -30.52
C THR A 128 7.81 2.78 -31.35
N LYS A 129 8.04 3.93 -32.01
CA LYS A 129 9.29 4.18 -32.73
C LYS A 129 10.50 4.06 -31.81
N ARG A 130 10.48 4.74 -30.65
CA ARG A 130 11.62 4.74 -29.72
C ARG A 130 11.91 3.36 -29.12
N LEU A 131 10.87 2.60 -28.78
CA LEU A 131 11.01 1.23 -28.29
C LEU A 131 11.49 0.28 -29.40
N GLY A 132 10.96 0.41 -30.62
CA GLY A 132 11.41 -0.35 -31.79
C GLY A 132 12.89 -0.11 -32.11
N GLU A 133 13.34 1.14 -32.11
CA GLU A 133 14.75 1.51 -32.31
C GLU A 133 15.69 0.87 -31.27
N LEU A 134 15.32 0.90 -29.99
CA LEU A 134 16.14 0.32 -28.91
C LEU A 134 16.15 -1.22 -28.99
N ARG A 135 15.00 -1.83 -29.27
CA ARG A 135 14.87 -3.29 -29.41
C ARG A 135 15.67 -3.83 -30.60
N ALA A 136 15.59 -3.16 -31.76
CA ALA A 136 16.33 -3.52 -32.96
C ALA A 136 17.85 -3.43 -32.76
N LYS A 137 18.33 -2.46 -31.96
CA LYS A 137 19.74 -2.31 -31.57
C LYS A 137 20.21 -3.29 -30.47
N GLY A 138 19.35 -4.20 -30.00
CA GLY A 138 19.66 -5.12 -28.89
C GLY A 138 19.65 -4.46 -27.50
N LEU A 139 19.30 -3.18 -27.41
CA LEU A 139 19.33 -2.37 -26.20
C LEU A 139 18.01 -2.45 -25.39
N ALA A 140 17.24 -3.53 -25.53
CA ALA A 140 15.94 -3.70 -24.85
C ALA A 140 16.05 -3.57 -23.32
N HIS A 141 17.14 -4.08 -22.74
CA HIS A 141 17.47 -3.95 -21.31
C HIS A 141 17.63 -2.49 -20.84
N THR A 142 18.02 -1.57 -21.73
CA THR A 142 18.20 -0.14 -21.38
C THR A 142 16.89 0.64 -21.23
N VAL A 143 15.74 -0.02 -21.36
CA VAL A 143 14.42 0.54 -21.03
C VAL A 143 14.07 0.18 -19.59
N ALA A 144 13.87 1.18 -18.72
CA ALA A 144 13.42 0.97 -17.35
C ALA A 144 11.92 1.31 -17.20
N ILE A 145 11.18 0.48 -16.47
CA ILE A 145 9.75 0.71 -16.17
C ILE A 145 9.60 0.84 -14.65
N LEU A 146 9.31 2.06 -14.21
CA LEU A 146 9.08 2.38 -12.80
C LEU A 146 7.58 2.37 -12.51
N GLY A 147 7.12 1.25 -11.95
CA GLY A 147 5.77 1.12 -11.42
C GLY A 147 5.68 1.70 -10.01
N GLY A 148 4.60 2.41 -9.70
CA GLY A 148 4.30 2.87 -8.35
C GLY A 148 3.36 1.92 -7.61
N GLN A 149 2.18 2.42 -7.23
CA GLN A 149 1.21 1.69 -6.40
C GLN A 149 -0.16 1.55 -7.08
N TYR A 150 -0.18 1.02 -8.31
CA TYR A 150 -1.40 0.40 -8.87
C TYR A 150 -1.54 -1.06 -8.38
N ARG A 151 -2.76 -1.60 -8.37
CA ARG A 151 -3.09 -2.96 -7.89
C ARG A 151 -4.07 -3.62 -8.88
N GLY A 152 -4.00 -4.93 -9.03
CA GLY A 152 -4.73 -5.63 -10.09
C GLY A 152 -3.99 -5.71 -11.42
N SER A 153 -4.71 -6.09 -12.47
CA SER A 153 -4.19 -6.54 -13.77
C SER A 153 -3.34 -5.52 -14.53
N ARG A 154 -3.47 -4.21 -14.30
CA ARG A 154 -2.58 -3.18 -14.89
C ARG A 154 -1.10 -3.41 -14.58
N ASP A 155 -0.75 -3.85 -13.36
CA ASP A 155 0.63 -4.20 -13.01
C ASP A 155 1.07 -5.49 -13.71
N THR A 156 0.15 -6.46 -13.85
CA THR A 156 0.39 -7.69 -14.61
C THR A 156 0.65 -7.41 -16.09
N LEU A 157 -0.07 -6.45 -16.70
CA LEU A 157 0.15 -6.02 -18.08
C LEU A 157 1.52 -5.37 -18.28
N PHE A 158 1.96 -4.47 -17.41
CA PHE A 158 3.32 -3.90 -17.50
C PHE A 158 4.42 -4.94 -17.26
N LYS A 159 4.26 -5.84 -16.27
CA LYS A 159 5.21 -6.92 -16.03
C LYS A 159 5.33 -7.85 -17.25
N ARG A 160 4.20 -8.26 -17.82
CA ARG A 160 4.10 -9.10 -19.03
C ARG A 160 4.66 -8.40 -20.26
N PHE A 161 4.44 -7.09 -20.40
CA PHE A 161 5.05 -6.27 -21.44
C PHE A 161 6.58 -6.23 -21.30
N ALA A 162 7.12 -6.04 -20.10
CA ALA A 162 8.56 -6.10 -19.85
C ALA A 162 9.16 -7.47 -20.21
N GLU A 163 8.48 -8.56 -19.82
CA GLU A 163 8.85 -9.95 -20.09
C GLU A 163 8.93 -10.29 -21.58
N ALA A 164 7.98 -9.82 -22.39
CA ALA A 164 7.97 -10.04 -23.83
C ALA A 164 8.85 -9.04 -24.61
N TYR A 165 8.87 -7.77 -24.18
CA TYR A 165 9.70 -6.74 -24.81
C TYR A 165 11.20 -7.04 -24.67
N GLY A 166 11.63 -7.54 -23.51
CA GLY A 166 13.03 -7.87 -23.24
C GLY A 166 13.72 -6.91 -22.27
N THR A 167 13.04 -6.41 -21.26
CA THR A 167 13.69 -5.66 -20.18
C THR A 167 13.58 -6.35 -18.82
N PRO A 168 14.69 -6.61 -18.13
CA PRO A 168 14.66 -7.11 -16.76
C PRO A 168 14.26 -5.99 -15.75
N ASN A 169 14.15 -4.74 -16.21
CA ASN A 169 14.01 -3.55 -15.38
C ASN A 169 12.55 -3.11 -15.16
N TYR A 170 11.67 -4.07 -14.84
CA TYR A 170 10.42 -3.77 -14.14
C TYR A 170 10.69 -3.62 -12.65
N ILE A 171 10.47 -2.41 -12.11
CA ILE A 171 10.91 -2.02 -10.76
C ILE A 171 9.79 -1.25 -10.06
N ARG A 172 9.40 -1.68 -8.85
CA ARG A 172 8.35 -0.99 -8.06
C ARG A 172 8.95 0.03 -7.08
N VAL A 173 8.71 1.31 -7.31
CA VAL A 173 9.18 2.43 -6.48
C VAL A 173 8.30 2.58 -5.24
N ARG A 174 8.55 1.75 -4.22
CA ARG A 174 7.79 1.71 -2.96
C ARG A 174 8.52 2.43 -1.84
N CYS A 175 8.37 3.76 -1.77
CA CYS A 175 9.00 4.57 -0.73
C CYS A 175 8.46 4.31 0.69
N LEU A 176 7.17 3.92 0.81
CA LEU A 176 6.39 4.03 2.06
C LEU A 176 5.55 2.80 2.44
N HIS A 177 5.39 1.83 1.54
CA HIS A 177 4.45 0.73 1.70
C HIS A 177 5.23 -0.57 1.98
N PRO A 178 4.80 -1.43 2.92
CA PRO A 178 5.48 -2.71 3.13
C PRO A 178 5.29 -3.62 1.91
N GLU A 179 6.12 -4.65 1.80
CA GLU A 179 5.91 -5.75 0.85
C GLU A 179 4.67 -6.58 1.20
N GLU A 180 4.09 -7.20 0.18
CA GLU A 180 3.04 -8.20 0.29
C GLU A 180 3.60 -9.55 -0.20
N PRO A 181 3.77 -10.56 0.68
CA PRO A 181 3.97 -10.45 2.13
C PRO A 181 5.36 -9.89 2.50
N ALA A 182 5.54 -9.51 3.77
CA ALA A 182 6.87 -9.17 4.27
C ALA A 182 7.82 -10.38 4.29
N LEU A 183 9.09 -10.11 3.97
CA LEU A 183 10.16 -11.11 3.87
C LEU A 183 10.25 -12.04 5.08
N ALA A 184 10.07 -11.53 6.31
CA ALA A 184 10.10 -12.33 7.54
C ALA A 184 9.05 -13.46 7.55
N HIS A 185 7.85 -13.23 7.03
CA HIS A 185 6.81 -14.27 6.97
C HIS A 185 7.22 -15.39 6.01
N ARG A 186 7.81 -15.06 4.86
CA ARG A 186 8.38 -16.07 3.95
C ARG A 186 9.56 -16.83 4.58
N LEU A 187 10.43 -16.14 5.33
CA LEU A 187 11.61 -16.76 5.96
C LEU A 187 11.27 -17.68 7.15
N MET A 188 10.14 -17.45 7.83
CA MET A 188 9.78 -18.18 9.07
C MET A 188 8.55 -19.10 8.93
N GLN A 189 7.67 -18.84 7.96
CA GLN A 189 6.48 -19.65 7.68
C GLN A 189 6.46 -20.21 6.24
N GLY A 190 7.39 -19.79 5.37
CA GLY A 190 7.40 -20.16 3.94
C GLY A 190 6.34 -19.45 3.10
N VAL A 191 5.37 -18.79 3.74
CA VAL A 191 4.19 -18.19 3.09
C VAL A 191 4.58 -17.14 2.05
N THR A 192 4.03 -17.29 0.85
CA THR A 192 4.22 -16.42 -0.31
C THR A 192 3.06 -15.45 -0.56
N THR A 193 1.90 -15.67 0.06
CA THR A 193 0.70 -14.84 -0.02
C THR A 193 0.58 -13.86 1.17
N PRO A 194 -0.31 -12.86 1.16
CA PRO A 194 -0.50 -11.97 2.30
C PRO A 194 -0.99 -12.72 3.56
N LEU A 195 -0.46 -12.36 4.73
CA LEU A 195 -1.07 -12.76 6.00
C LEU A 195 -2.25 -11.83 6.34
N GLY A 196 -3.35 -12.41 6.79
CA GLY A 196 -4.43 -11.70 7.46
C GLY A 196 -4.22 -11.68 8.98
N TYR A 197 -4.66 -10.60 9.62
CA TYR A 197 -4.76 -10.52 11.08
C TYR A 197 -6.25 -10.54 11.45
N ASP A 198 -6.71 -11.52 12.23
CA ASP A 198 -8.11 -11.56 12.68
C ASP A 198 -8.33 -10.61 13.87
N LEU A 199 -8.29 -9.30 13.57
CA LEU A 199 -8.44 -8.23 14.55
C LEU A 199 -9.83 -8.18 15.21
N ALA A 200 -10.82 -8.90 14.67
CA ALA A 200 -12.18 -8.95 15.21
C ALA A 200 -12.39 -10.15 16.15
N GLY A 201 -11.76 -11.30 15.86
CA GLY A 201 -11.76 -12.48 16.73
C GLY A 201 -10.72 -12.43 17.86
N ALA A 202 -9.73 -11.54 17.79
CA ALA A 202 -8.66 -11.41 18.78
C ALA A 202 -9.19 -11.01 20.16
N ARG A 203 -8.44 -11.41 21.21
CA ARG A 203 -8.68 -11.04 22.61
C ARG A 203 -7.63 -10.06 23.14
N CYS A 204 -6.41 -10.11 22.60
CA CYS A 204 -5.41 -9.07 22.77
C CYS A 204 -4.65 -8.80 21.46
N ILE A 205 -4.42 -7.54 21.16
CA ILE A 205 -3.63 -7.08 20.00
C ILE A 205 -2.42 -6.31 20.52
N LEU A 206 -1.20 -6.74 20.15
CA LEU A 206 0.02 -5.93 20.28
C LEU A 206 0.42 -5.36 18.92
N SER A 207 0.60 -4.04 18.86
CA SER A 207 0.75 -3.27 17.63
C SER A 207 2.03 -2.44 17.65
N PHE A 208 3.02 -2.75 16.79
CA PHE A 208 4.30 -2.02 16.69
C PHE A 208 4.24 -0.93 15.61
N GLY A 209 4.03 0.33 16.00
CA GLY A 209 3.97 1.50 15.13
C GLY A 209 2.87 1.47 14.06
N VAL A 210 1.91 0.54 14.17
CA VAL A 210 0.87 0.35 13.16
C VAL A 210 -0.28 1.32 13.38
N GLY A 211 -0.45 2.27 12.44
CA GLY A 211 -1.57 3.21 12.39
C GLY A 211 -2.91 2.56 12.03
N LEU A 212 -3.36 1.54 12.78
CA LEU A 212 -4.60 0.76 12.60
C LEU A 212 -5.81 1.65 12.33
N LEU A 213 -5.94 2.75 13.09
CA LEU A 213 -7.04 3.72 12.99
C LEU A 213 -6.62 5.04 12.30
N GLU A 214 -5.50 5.03 11.58
CA GLU A 214 -4.98 6.16 10.81
C GLU A 214 -4.87 5.80 9.32
N SER A 215 -3.67 5.45 8.84
CA SER A 215 -3.36 5.28 7.43
C SER A 215 -2.75 3.92 7.09
N TRP A 216 -3.00 2.89 7.90
CA TRP A 216 -2.53 1.54 7.62
C TRP A 216 -3.26 0.92 6.41
N LEU A 217 -2.92 -0.33 6.08
CA LEU A 217 -3.16 -0.96 4.78
C LEU A 217 -4.63 -0.89 4.33
N GLY A 218 -5.56 -1.28 5.20
CA GLY A 218 -7.01 -1.15 4.99
C GLY A 218 -7.66 -0.47 6.20
N PRO A 219 -7.69 0.87 6.28
CA PRO A 219 -8.03 1.58 7.52
C PRO A 219 -9.54 1.46 7.85
N VAL A 220 -10.40 1.29 6.83
CA VAL A 220 -11.84 1.05 7.04
C VAL A 220 -12.07 -0.35 7.61
N ASN A 221 -11.47 -1.39 7.02
CA ASN A 221 -11.55 -2.77 7.52
C ASN A 221 -10.99 -2.88 8.95
N ALA A 222 -9.81 -2.30 9.21
CA ALA A 222 -9.21 -2.25 10.54
C ALA A 222 -10.11 -1.51 11.57
N SER A 223 -10.77 -0.42 11.17
CA SER A 223 -11.73 0.31 12.03
C SER A 223 -13.00 -0.51 12.32
N LEU A 224 -13.53 -1.24 11.34
CA LEU A 224 -14.69 -2.13 11.50
C LEU A 224 -14.35 -3.33 12.40
N ALA A 225 -13.17 -3.92 12.22
CA ALA A 225 -12.69 -5.01 13.07
C ALA A 225 -12.44 -4.53 14.52
N PHE A 226 -11.83 -3.35 14.70
CA PHE A 226 -11.68 -2.72 16.00
C PHE A 226 -13.03 -2.39 16.66
N ALA A 227 -14.05 -1.96 15.91
CA ALA A 227 -15.39 -1.75 16.45
C ALA A 227 -15.97 -3.06 17.04
N ARG A 228 -15.81 -4.19 16.34
CA ARG A 228 -16.23 -5.52 16.84
C ARG A 228 -15.42 -5.98 18.05
N LEU A 229 -14.10 -5.79 18.02
CA LEU A 229 -13.21 -6.05 19.17
C LEU A 229 -13.65 -5.29 20.44
N ARG A 230 -14.23 -4.09 20.28
CA ARG A 230 -14.64 -3.24 21.40
C ARG A 230 -16.09 -3.42 21.86
N GLY A 231 -17.00 -3.86 20.99
CA GLY A 231 -18.44 -3.89 21.28
C GLY A 231 -19.28 -4.80 20.37
N GLY A 232 -18.71 -5.87 19.84
CA GLY A 232 -19.48 -7.02 19.35
C GLY A 232 -19.90 -7.96 20.49
N ASP A 233 -20.50 -9.10 20.16
CA ASP A 233 -21.13 -10.03 21.12
C ASP A 233 -20.15 -10.81 22.02
N GLY A 234 -18.84 -10.53 21.90
CA GLY A 234 -17.77 -11.12 22.72
C GLY A 234 -17.25 -10.15 23.78
N PRO A 235 -16.48 -10.64 24.78
CA PRO A 235 -15.87 -9.77 25.78
C PRO A 235 -14.86 -8.82 25.11
N ARG A 236 -14.96 -7.53 25.47
CA ARG A 236 -14.13 -6.42 24.94
C ARG A 236 -12.64 -6.78 24.94
N GLY A 237 -12.08 -6.96 23.74
CA GLY A 237 -10.66 -7.26 23.55
C GLY A 237 -9.75 -6.07 23.85
N ARG A 238 -8.49 -6.38 24.19
CA ARG A 238 -7.46 -5.40 24.59
C ARG A 238 -6.59 -4.98 23.39
N LEU A 239 -6.24 -3.71 23.32
CA LEU A 239 -5.25 -3.18 22.36
C LEU A 239 -4.08 -2.54 23.12
N ILE A 240 -2.88 -3.03 22.84
CA ILE A 240 -1.60 -2.52 23.32
C ILE A 240 -0.85 -1.97 22.09
N HIS A 241 -0.44 -0.70 22.12
CA HIS A 241 0.16 -0.03 20.96
C HIS A 241 1.49 0.63 21.32
N VAL A 242 2.54 0.17 20.66
CA VAL A 242 3.93 0.58 20.82
C VAL A 242 4.28 1.60 19.74
N ASP A 243 4.43 2.87 20.07
CA ASP A 243 4.72 3.95 19.12
C ASP A 243 5.37 5.13 19.86
N PRO A 244 6.47 5.75 19.38
CA PRO A 244 7.00 7.01 19.94
C PRO A 244 6.00 8.17 19.99
N ARG A 245 4.92 8.13 19.19
CA ARG A 245 3.81 9.09 19.19
C ARG A 245 2.56 8.45 19.78
N ARG A 246 1.80 9.22 20.57
CA ARG A 246 0.44 8.88 21.00
C ARG A 246 -0.54 9.12 19.84
N SER A 247 -0.44 8.27 18.82
CA SER A 247 -1.24 8.24 17.60
C SER A 247 -2.75 8.12 17.84
N GLN A 248 -3.59 8.29 16.82
CA GLN A 248 -5.04 8.01 16.95
C GLN A 248 -5.32 6.55 17.35
N THR A 249 -4.45 5.61 16.94
CA THR A 249 -4.46 4.22 17.45
C THR A 249 -4.13 4.18 18.94
N ALA A 250 -3.08 4.89 19.39
CA ALA A 250 -2.68 4.95 20.80
C ALA A 250 -3.77 5.54 21.71
N VAL A 251 -4.47 6.59 21.24
CA VAL A 251 -5.59 7.24 21.95
C VAL A 251 -6.81 6.31 22.09
N LYS A 252 -6.87 5.22 21.32
CA LYS A 252 -7.90 4.17 21.40
C LYS A 252 -7.37 2.82 21.92
N ALA A 253 -6.10 2.74 22.29
CA ALA A 253 -5.49 1.59 22.96
C ALA A 253 -5.84 1.61 24.47
N ASP A 254 -5.82 0.44 25.11
CA ASP A 254 -5.88 0.34 26.58
C ASP A 254 -4.51 0.63 27.21
N ARG A 255 -3.44 0.48 26.42
CA ARG A 255 -2.07 0.78 26.80
C ARG A 255 -1.30 1.34 25.60
N TRP A 256 -0.84 2.59 25.73
CA TRP A 256 0.21 3.15 24.90
C TRP A 256 1.57 2.83 25.53
N VAL A 257 2.52 2.37 24.72
CA VAL A 257 3.91 2.13 25.12
C VAL A 257 4.81 3.05 24.29
N PRO A 258 5.28 4.19 24.84
CA PRO A 258 6.26 5.01 24.16
C PRO A 258 7.58 4.23 24.07
N ILE A 259 8.13 4.12 22.85
CA ILE A 259 9.39 3.43 22.57
C ILE A 259 10.38 4.37 21.89
N VAL A 260 11.67 4.18 22.14
CA VAL A 260 12.73 4.76 21.29
C VAL A 260 12.58 4.23 19.85
N PRO A 261 12.47 5.09 18.82
CA PRO A 261 12.29 4.64 17.43
C PRO A 261 13.43 3.72 16.97
N GLY A 262 13.08 2.55 16.40
CA GLY A 262 14.04 1.60 15.84
C GLY A 262 14.62 0.60 16.85
N THR A 263 14.11 0.57 18.10
CA THR A 263 14.39 -0.52 19.06
C THR A 263 13.22 -1.51 19.18
N ASP A 264 12.26 -1.45 18.26
CA ASP A 264 11.01 -2.23 18.24
C ASP A 264 11.28 -3.75 18.33
N GLY A 265 12.29 -4.25 17.61
CA GLY A 265 12.70 -5.66 17.67
C GLY A 265 13.36 -6.06 18.99
N ILE A 266 14.10 -5.14 19.63
CA ILE A 266 14.72 -5.38 20.95
C ILE A 266 13.64 -5.50 22.03
N LEU A 267 12.57 -4.68 21.94
CA LEU A 267 11.41 -4.82 22.81
C LEU A 267 10.68 -6.15 22.59
N ALA A 268 10.51 -6.57 21.32
CA ALA A 268 9.89 -7.86 21.01
C ALA A 268 10.70 -9.04 21.60
N LEU A 269 12.03 -9.02 21.51
CA LEU A 269 12.89 -10.04 22.12
C LEU A 269 12.91 -9.99 23.66
N GLY A 270 12.70 -8.82 24.27
CA GLY A 270 12.45 -8.71 25.72
C GLY A 270 11.09 -9.28 26.16
N ILE A 271 10.04 -9.10 25.35
CA ILE A 271 8.73 -9.75 25.58
C ILE A 271 8.87 -11.28 25.42
N ALA A 272 9.65 -11.74 24.43
CA ALA A 272 9.98 -13.15 24.27
C ALA A 272 10.78 -13.70 25.49
N ASN A 273 11.76 -12.95 26.01
CA ASN A 273 12.50 -13.30 27.23
C ASN A 273 11.55 -13.50 28.41
N ALA A 274 10.59 -12.59 28.63
CA ALA A 274 9.58 -12.72 29.67
C ALA A 274 8.67 -13.94 29.46
N LEU A 275 8.13 -14.15 28.25
CA LEU A 275 7.27 -15.30 27.91
C LEU A 275 7.99 -16.64 28.12
N ILE A 276 9.24 -16.76 27.70
CA ILE A 276 10.05 -17.97 27.84
C ILE A 276 10.44 -18.21 29.31
N ARG A 277 10.90 -17.17 30.01
CA ARG A 277 11.42 -17.27 31.38
C ARG A 277 10.34 -17.52 32.44
N GLU A 278 9.14 -16.98 32.25
CA GLU A 278 7.96 -17.30 33.07
C GLU A 278 7.22 -18.56 32.56
N GLY A 279 7.68 -19.18 31.46
CA GLY A 279 7.11 -20.41 30.92
C GLY A 279 5.69 -20.27 30.36
N LEU A 280 5.30 -19.04 29.99
CA LEU A 280 3.97 -18.58 29.59
C LEU A 280 3.66 -18.76 28.09
N TYR A 281 4.65 -19.18 27.30
CA TYR A 281 4.51 -19.48 25.88
C TYR A 281 3.69 -20.76 25.64
N ASP A 282 3.17 -20.90 24.43
CA ASP A 282 2.48 -22.10 23.95
C ASP A 282 3.48 -23.24 23.73
N ARG A 283 3.63 -24.11 24.75
CA ARG A 283 4.64 -25.17 24.74
C ARG A 283 4.37 -26.23 23.67
N ASP A 284 3.10 -26.56 23.47
CA ASP A 284 2.65 -27.61 22.56
C ASP A 284 2.82 -27.15 21.10
N PHE A 285 2.45 -25.90 20.80
CA PHE A 285 2.78 -25.30 19.49
C PHE A 285 4.30 -25.27 19.26
N VAL A 286 5.09 -24.89 20.27
CA VAL A 286 6.55 -24.76 20.10
C VAL A 286 7.22 -26.11 19.87
N SER A 287 6.90 -27.16 20.64
CA SER A 287 7.49 -28.49 20.48
C SER A 287 7.06 -29.16 19.17
N GLU A 288 5.76 -29.15 18.86
CA GLU A 288 5.22 -29.86 17.69
C GLU A 288 5.51 -29.11 16.39
N HIS A 289 5.33 -27.79 16.36
CA HIS A 289 5.22 -27.03 15.11
C HIS A 289 6.35 -26.02 14.86
N THR A 290 7.42 -25.96 15.68
CA THR A 290 8.57 -25.07 15.42
C THR A 290 9.91 -25.79 15.19
N PHE A 291 10.86 -25.08 14.58
CA PHE A 291 12.24 -25.48 14.36
C PHE A 291 13.21 -24.37 14.79
N GLY A 292 14.36 -24.74 15.36
CA GLY A 292 15.37 -23.80 15.86
C GLY A 292 15.00 -23.02 17.12
N PHE A 293 14.02 -23.52 17.90
CA PHE A 293 13.69 -22.95 19.21
C PHE A 293 14.77 -23.29 20.25
N ASP A 294 14.99 -24.58 20.52
CA ASP A 294 16.13 -25.07 21.30
C ASP A 294 17.37 -25.30 20.40
N ASP A 295 18.53 -25.52 21.03
CA ASP A 295 19.79 -25.87 20.36
C ASP A 295 19.67 -27.20 19.58
N TRP A 296 20.37 -27.30 18.45
CA TRP A 296 20.33 -28.47 17.56
C TRP A 296 21.71 -28.76 16.94
N THR A 297 21.84 -29.88 16.24
CA THR A 297 23.07 -30.26 15.51
C THR A 297 22.72 -30.60 14.07
N ASP A 298 23.47 -30.08 13.09
CA ASP A 298 23.22 -30.36 11.68
C ASP A 298 23.84 -31.68 11.19
N ALA A 299 23.54 -32.04 9.93
CA ALA A 299 24.04 -33.26 9.29
C ALA A 299 25.57 -33.29 9.07
N ARG A 300 26.29 -32.18 9.32
CA ARG A 300 27.76 -32.09 9.31
C ARG A 300 28.35 -32.24 10.72
N GLY A 301 27.51 -32.43 11.74
CA GLY A 301 27.92 -32.47 13.15
C GLY A 301 28.09 -31.09 13.78
N GLN A 302 27.73 -30.00 13.09
CA GLN A 302 27.86 -28.65 13.65
C GLN A 302 26.73 -28.38 14.63
N ARG A 303 27.07 -28.06 15.88
CA ARG A 303 26.12 -27.62 16.91
C ARG A 303 25.72 -26.16 16.62
N HIS A 304 24.42 -25.90 16.59
CA HIS A 304 23.80 -24.61 16.31
C HIS A 304 23.00 -24.12 17.53
N ALA A 305 23.10 -22.83 17.82
CA ALA A 305 22.31 -22.19 18.86
C ALA A 305 20.83 -22.06 18.48
N GLY A 306 19.95 -22.26 19.46
CA GLY A 306 18.52 -22.05 19.38
C GLY A 306 18.12 -20.62 19.75
N PHE A 307 16.94 -20.21 19.27
CA PHE A 307 16.34 -18.92 19.60
C PHE A 307 16.15 -18.72 21.11
N ARG A 308 15.78 -19.78 21.84
CA ARG A 308 15.55 -19.79 23.28
C ARG A 308 16.78 -19.27 24.05
N ASP A 309 17.94 -19.86 23.80
CA ASP A 309 19.15 -19.59 24.58
C ASP A 309 19.78 -18.24 24.18
N VAL A 310 19.68 -17.85 22.90
CA VAL A 310 19.99 -16.49 22.45
C VAL A 310 19.08 -15.45 23.13
N VAL A 311 17.77 -15.69 23.20
CA VAL A 311 16.82 -14.79 23.86
C VAL A 311 17.07 -14.69 25.37
N LEU A 312 17.30 -15.82 26.03
CA LEU A 312 17.54 -15.86 27.48
C LEU A 312 18.90 -15.27 27.89
N GLY A 313 19.95 -15.51 27.09
CA GLY A 313 21.30 -15.03 27.36
C GLY A 313 21.53 -13.54 27.05
N GLU A 314 21.04 -13.05 25.90
CA GLU A 314 21.32 -11.68 25.46
C GLU A 314 20.26 -10.65 25.90
N TYR A 315 18.96 -10.99 25.83
CA TYR A 315 17.87 -10.01 25.92
C TYR A 315 17.32 -9.84 27.34
N GLY A 316 18.24 -9.79 28.31
CA GLY A 316 17.92 -9.56 29.72
C GLY A 316 17.17 -8.23 29.93
N LEU A 317 16.07 -8.27 30.70
CA LEU A 317 15.08 -7.18 30.74
C LEU A 317 15.66 -5.81 31.16
N LEU A 318 16.70 -5.77 32.01
CA LEU A 318 17.39 -4.52 32.38
C LEU A 318 18.22 -3.91 31.23
N ALA A 319 18.70 -4.71 30.28
CA ALA A 319 19.37 -4.20 29.07
C ALA A 319 18.34 -3.73 28.03
N VAL A 320 17.29 -4.54 27.81
CA VAL A 320 16.15 -4.17 26.94
C VAL A 320 15.50 -2.87 27.40
N SER A 321 15.24 -2.73 28.71
CA SER A 321 14.58 -1.54 29.27
C SER A 321 15.41 -0.27 29.08
N ARG A 322 16.72 -0.32 29.35
CA ARG A 322 17.65 0.80 29.09
C ARG A 322 17.75 1.17 27.61
N THR A 323 17.75 0.19 26.71
CA THR A 323 17.88 0.43 25.26
C THR A 323 16.58 0.97 24.64
N THR A 324 15.43 0.45 25.06
CA THR A 324 14.12 0.74 24.45
C THR A 324 13.37 1.92 25.07
N GLY A 325 13.76 2.34 26.29
CA GLY A 325 13.03 3.30 27.11
C GLY A 325 11.81 2.71 27.83
N VAL A 326 11.43 1.46 27.56
CA VAL A 326 10.23 0.82 28.14
C VAL A 326 10.56 0.22 29.50
N PRO A 327 9.85 0.56 30.60
CA PRO A 327 10.14 0.01 31.92
C PRO A 327 10.00 -1.53 31.98
N VAL A 328 10.89 -2.21 32.72
CA VAL A 328 10.84 -3.68 32.93
C VAL A 328 9.45 -4.16 33.33
N ARG A 329 8.79 -3.44 34.25
CA ARG A 329 7.41 -3.72 34.69
C ARG A 329 6.43 -3.73 33.52
N THR A 330 6.54 -2.77 32.59
CA THR A 330 5.68 -2.68 31.41
C THR A 330 5.92 -3.85 30.46
N ILE A 331 7.16 -4.31 30.29
CA ILE A 331 7.50 -5.48 29.47
C ILE A 331 6.84 -6.75 30.04
N LEU A 332 6.98 -6.98 31.35
CA LEU A 332 6.37 -8.12 32.06
C LEU A 332 4.83 -8.10 31.99
N GLU A 333 4.21 -6.94 32.23
CA GLU A 333 2.76 -6.79 32.13
C GLU A 333 2.24 -7.03 30.71
N VAL A 334 2.96 -6.58 29.66
CA VAL A 334 2.58 -6.85 28.25
C VAL A 334 2.74 -8.34 27.90
N ALA A 335 3.80 -9.00 28.36
CA ALA A 335 3.99 -10.43 28.15
C ALA A 335 2.87 -11.27 28.81
N ARG A 336 2.50 -10.94 30.05
CA ARG A 336 1.41 -11.61 30.79
C ARG A 336 0.04 -11.33 30.17
N ASP A 337 -0.24 -10.08 29.79
CA ASP A 337 -1.47 -9.72 29.06
C ASP A 337 -1.66 -10.57 27.80
N LEU A 338 -0.60 -10.72 26.99
CA LEU A 338 -0.63 -11.55 25.78
C LEU A 338 -0.81 -13.04 26.08
N ALA A 339 -0.14 -13.55 27.11
CA ALA A 339 -0.21 -14.97 27.48
C ALA A 339 -1.58 -15.38 28.03
N THR A 340 -2.25 -14.49 28.77
CA THR A 340 -3.57 -14.73 29.39
C THR A 340 -4.73 -14.42 28.43
N LEU A 341 -4.66 -13.33 27.65
CA LEU A 341 -5.76 -12.87 26.80
C LEU A 341 -5.69 -13.48 25.39
N ARG A 342 -5.71 -14.81 25.31
CA ARG A 342 -5.68 -15.58 24.05
C ARG A 342 -7.10 -15.72 23.44
N PRO A 343 -7.25 -15.80 22.10
CA PRO A 343 -6.23 -15.65 21.07
C PRO A 343 -5.63 -14.24 21.05
N ALA A 344 -4.30 -14.16 21.04
CA ALA A 344 -3.55 -12.91 21.02
C ALA A 344 -2.82 -12.77 19.69
N VAL A 345 -2.69 -11.56 19.15
CA VAL A 345 -2.07 -11.33 17.84
C VAL A 345 -1.10 -10.15 17.87
N VAL A 346 0.05 -10.31 17.20
CA VAL A 346 1.15 -9.33 17.22
C VAL A 346 1.45 -8.84 15.81
N ILE A 347 1.37 -7.53 15.62
CA ILE A 347 1.38 -6.87 14.30
C ILE A 347 2.65 -6.04 14.13
N GLY A 348 3.45 -6.37 13.11
CA GLY A 348 4.76 -5.75 12.83
C GLY A 348 4.82 -4.85 11.58
N GLU A 349 3.69 -4.44 11.01
CA GLU A 349 3.66 -3.78 9.69
C GLU A 349 3.52 -2.25 9.73
N ARG A 350 4.48 -1.59 10.38
CA ARG A 350 4.65 -0.12 10.43
C ARG A 350 4.82 0.54 9.05
N GLY A 351 5.20 -0.25 8.04
CA GLY A 351 5.37 0.16 6.65
C GLY A 351 6.84 0.30 6.26
N PRO A 352 7.47 1.49 6.42
CA PRO A 352 8.92 1.67 6.24
C PRO A 352 9.76 0.73 7.12
N ALA A 353 11.07 0.77 6.91
CA ALA A 353 12.01 0.07 7.78
C ALA A 353 11.97 0.62 9.22
N TYR A 354 12.10 -0.25 10.21
CA TYR A 354 12.33 0.13 11.61
C TYR A 354 13.77 0.62 11.84
N GLY A 355 14.74 0.05 11.11
CA GLY A 355 16.15 0.36 11.22
C GLY A 355 17.00 -0.42 10.22
N ARG A 356 18.32 -0.44 10.42
CA ARG A 356 19.27 -1.21 9.58
C ARG A 356 19.16 -2.74 9.76
N ASP A 357 18.52 -3.20 10.82
CA ASP A 357 18.24 -4.60 11.12
C ASP A 357 16.73 -4.90 10.91
N ASP A 358 16.13 -4.48 9.78
CA ASP A 358 14.66 -4.52 9.60
C ASP A 358 14.10 -5.94 9.53
N VAL A 359 14.78 -6.85 8.82
CA VAL A 359 14.32 -8.23 8.69
C VAL A 359 14.34 -8.93 10.05
N HIS A 360 15.43 -8.80 10.81
CA HIS A 360 15.56 -9.36 12.16
C HIS A 360 14.56 -8.74 13.14
N THR A 361 14.26 -7.44 12.98
CA THR A 361 13.20 -6.76 13.74
C THR A 361 11.83 -7.35 13.45
N ARG A 362 11.47 -7.57 12.18
CA ARG A 362 10.20 -8.21 11.81
C ARG A 362 10.15 -9.68 12.19
N MET A 363 11.26 -10.42 12.09
CA MET A 363 11.36 -11.80 12.58
C MET A 363 11.11 -11.85 14.09
N ALA A 364 11.72 -10.96 14.88
CA ALA A 364 11.52 -10.88 16.33
C ALA A 364 10.07 -10.56 16.73
N ILE A 365 9.41 -9.63 16.02
CA ILE A 365 7.99 -9.32 16.24
C ILE A 365 7.11 -10.52 15.83
N HIS A 366 7.46 -11.23 14.76
CA HIS A 366 6.72 -12.37 14.26
C HIS A 366 6.85 -13.62 15.17
N SER A 367 8.04 -13.86 15.75
CA SER A 367 8.30 -14.87 16.78
C SER A 367 7.32 -14.85 17.94
N LEU A 368 6.82 -13.67 18.32
CA LEU A 368 5.81 -13.56 19.39
C LEU A 368 4.49 -14.26 19.02
N ASN A 369 4.08 -14.28 17.75
CA ASN A 369 2.89 -15.03 17.32
C ASN A 369 3.09 -16.55 17.41
N ALA A 370 4.32 -17.05 17.20
CA ALA A 370 4.63 -18.47 17.41
C ALA A 370 4.65 -18.82 18.91
N LEU A 371 5.30 -18.00 19.74
CA LEU A 371 5.31 -18.18 21.20
C LEU A 371 3.91 -18.09 21.84
N LEU A 372 2.94 -17.47 21.19
CA LEU A 372 1.56 -17.34 21.70
C LEU A 372 0.59 -18.39 21.11
N GLY A 373 1.08 -19.29 20.23
CA GLY A 373 0.25 -20.29 19.55
C GLY A 373 -0.70 -19.71 18.49
N SER A 374 -0.49 -18.45 18.10
CA SER A 374 -1.41 -17.61 17.33
C SER A 374 -1.46 -17.92 15.82
N ILE A 375 -0.71 -18.91 15.35
CA ILE A 375 -0.62 -19.26 13.93
C ILE A 375 -1.70 -20.31 13.62
N GLY A 376 -2.58 -20.02 12.65
CA GLY A 376 -3.65 -20.94 12.27
C GLY A 376 -4.76 -21.07 13.30
N VAL A 377 -5.12 -19.96 13.93
CA VAL A 377 -6.25 -19.87 14.86
C VAL A 377 -7.11 -18.64 14.54
N ARG A 378 -8.42 -18.75 14.74
CA ARG A 378 -9.30 -17.57 14.72
C ARG A 378 -8.91 -16.62 15.86
N GLY A 379 -8.99 -15.32 15.62
CA GLY A 379 -8.41 -14.29 16.47
C GLY A 379 -6.86 -14.19 16.44
N GLY A 380 -6.20 -14.92 15.54
CA GLY A 380 -4.74 -14.94 15.38
C GLY A 380 -4.28 -14.53 13.98
N LEU A 381 -3.21 -15.17 13.52
CA LEU A 381 -2.67 -15.07 12.16
C LEU A 381 -3.38 -16.04 11.22
N LEU A 382 -3.81 -15.50 10.09
CA LEU A 382 -4.49 -16.16 8.99
C LEU A 382 -3.60 -16.07 7.73
N VAL A 383 -3.60 -17.07 6.86
CA VAL A 383 -3.07 -16.92 5.49
C VAL A 383 -4.23 -16.54 4.58
N GLN A 384 -4.05 -15.52 3.76
CA GLN A 384 -5.02 -15.23 2.71
C GLN A 384 -4.80 -16.19 1.52
N GLY A 385 -5.88 -16.81 1.06
CA GLY A 385 -5.85 -17.63 -0.16
C GLY A 385 -5.50 -16.83 -1.41
N GLU A 386 -5.06 -17.53 -2.45
CA GLU A 386 -4.86 -16.92 -3.76
C GLU A 386 -6.19 -16.70 -4.48
N LEU A 387 -6.26 -15.64 -5.28
CA LEU A 387 -7.37 -15.42 -6.20
C LEU A 387 -7.27 -16.43 -7.35
N PRO A 388 -8.28 -17.31 -7.56
CA PRO A 388 -8.23 -18.33 -8.60
C PRO A 388 -8.55 -17.72 -9.97
N LEU A 389 -7.74 -16.78 -10.44
CA LEU A 389 -7.87 -16.18 -11.77
C LEU A 389 -7.39 -17.17 -12.84
N ALA A 390 -7.93 -17.04 -14.05
CA ALA A 390 -7.50 -17.84 -15.18
C ALA A 390 -6.00 -17.59 -15.45
N ALA A 391 -5.22 -18.66 -15.51
CA ALA A 391 -3.77 -18.56 -15.71
C ALA A 391 -3.48 -17.90 -17.08
N LEU A 392 -2.79 -16.76 -17.05
CA LEU A 392 -2.32 -16.13 -18.28
C LEU A 392 -1.18 -17.00 -18.87
N PRO A 393 -1.21 -17.35 -20.16
CA PRO A 393 -0.15 -18.16 -20.77
C PRO A 393 1.20 -17.44 -20.67
N PRO A 394 2.34 -18.13 -20.56
CA PRO A 394 3.66 -17.49 -20.45
C PRO A 394 3.91 -16.43 -21.55
N ALA A 395 4.69 -15.40 -21.23
CA ALA A 395 5.13 -14.43 -22.23
C ALA A 395 6.10 -15.10 -23.22
N GLU A 396 5.91 -14.86 -24.51
CA GLU A 396 6.78 -15.39 -25.56
C GLU A 396 8.07 -14.56 -25.61
N GLN A 397 9.21 -15.21 -25.37
CA GLN A 397 10.52 -14.58 -25.43
C GLN A 397 11.26 -14.97 -26.71
N ASP A 398 11.37 -14.01 -27.64
CA ASP A 398 12.29 -14.12 -28.77
C ASP A 398 13.75 -13.83 -28.34
N ASP A 399 14.69 -13.89 -29.27
CA ASP A 399 16.11 -13.75 -28.94
C ASP A 399 16.52 -12.34 -28.53
N ALA A 400 15.76 -11.29 -28.90
CA ALA A 400 15.97 -9.96 -28.36
C ALA A 400 15.49 -9.88 -26.90
N ALA A 401 14.39 -10.56 -26.56
CA ALA A 401 13.96 -10.70 -25.18
C ALA A 401 14.98 -11.46 -24.33
N LYS A 402 15.44 -12.64 -24.79
CA LYS A 402 16.48 -13.44 -24.10
C LYS A 402 17.77 -12.65 -23.88
N ARG A 403 18.28 -11.96 -24.91
CA ARG A 403 19.49 -11.11 -24.80
C ARG A 403 19.32 -9.96 -23.79
N GLY A 404 18.11 -9.41 -23.67
CA GLY A 404 17.78 -8.39 -22.68
C GLY A 404 17.73 -8.93 -21.25
N PHE A 405 17.09 -10.09 -21.04
CA PHE A 405 17.04 -10.75 -19.73
C PHE A 405 18.36 -11.38 -19.28
N ALA A 406 19.31 -11.61 -20.19
CA ALA A 406 20.68 -11.98 -19.85
C ALA A 406 21.51 -10.82 -19.24
N GLN A 407 21.02 -9.58 -19.26
CA GLN A 407 21.68 -8.44 -18.63
C GLN A 407 21.27 -8.31 -17.15
N ALA A 408 22.21 -7.87 -16.31
CA ALA A 408 21.93 -7.57 -14.91
C ALA A 408 20.86 -6.47 -14.77
N ARG A 409 20.04 -6.53 -13.71
CA ARG A 409 19.05 -5.46 -13.42
C ARG A 409 19.75 -4.16 -13.02
N ILE A 410 19.23 -3.02 -13.51
CA ILE A 410 19.74 -1.69 -13.14
C ILE A 410 19.59 -1.40 -11.64
N ASP A 411 18.63 -2.01 -10.93
CA ASP A 411 18.52 -1.92 -9.46
C ASP A 411 19.38 -2.95 -8.69
N GLY A 412 19.91 -3.98 -9.37
CA GLY A 412 20.73 -5.03 -8.75
C GLY A 412 19.99 -5.97 -7.81
N ALA A 413 18.66 -5.97 -7.81
CA ALA A 413 17.86 -6.89 -7.00
C ALA A 413 18.16 -8.35 -7.36
N GLY A 414 18.36 -9.21 -6.35
CA GLY A 414 18.71 -10.63 -6.52
C GLY A 414 20.20 -10.98 -6.47
N HIS A 415 21.09 -9.98 -6.30
CA HIS A 415 22.55 -10.16 -6.30
C HIS A 415 23.26 -9.43 -5.15
N GLY A 416 24.41 -9.95 -4.70
CA GLY A 416 25.26 -9.31 -3.70
C GLY A 416 24.50 -8.78 -2.48
N ARG A 417 24.70 -7.50 -2.13
CA ARG A 417 24.01 -6.86 -0.98
C ARG A 417 22.48 -6.75 -1.10
N TYR A 418 21.89 -7.08 -2.24
CA TYR A 418 20.45 -7.02 -2.51
C TYR A 418 19.83 -8.39 -2.88
N LEU A 419 20.48 -9.49 -2.44
CA LEU A 419 20.10 -10.88 -2.73
C LEU A 419 18.61 -11.22 -2.50
N LEU A 420 17.98 -10.66 -1.46
CA LEU A 420 16.60 -10.97 -1.08
C LEU A 420 15.57 -9.93 -1.57
N VAL A 421 16.03 -8.86 -2.21
CA VAL A 421 15.24 -7.67 -2.56
C VAL A 421 14.35 -7.93 -3.77
N SER A 422 13.11 -7.42 -3.73
CA SER A 422 12.16 -7.48 -4.86
C SER A 422 12.23 -6.27 -5.80
N SER A 423 12.70 -5.12 -5.33
CA SER A 423 13.01 -3.91 -6.11
C SER A 423 13.87 -2.97 -5.24
N ALA A 424 14.96 -2.40 -5.77
CA ALA A 424 15.86 -1.51 -5.00
C ALA A 424 15.85 -0.06 -5.55
N PRO A 425 14.76 0.72 -5.37
CA PRO A 425 14.61 2.02 -5.99
C PRO A 425 15.64 3.09 -5.53
N GLN A 426 16.27 2.92 -4.38
CA GLN A 426 17.18 3.90 -3.79
C GLN A 426 18.52 4.02 -4.53
N VAL A 427 18.98 2.97 -5.22
CA VAL A 427 20.22 3.01 -6.04
C VAL A 427 19.98 3.50 -7.47
N LEU A 428 18.72 3.65 -7.89
CA LEU A 428 18.41 4.11 -9.25
C LEU A 428 18.97 5.50 -9.58
N PRO A 429 18.90 6.51 -8.70
CA PRO A 429 19.42 7.84 -9.04
C PRO A 429 20.93 7.83 -9.30
N GLU A 430 21.67 7.07 -8.49
CA GLU A 430 23.12 6.88 -8.63
C GLU A 430 23.45 6.19 -9.96
N ARG A 431 22.85 5.02 -10.20
CA ARG A 431 23.14 4.16 -11.36
C ARG A 431 22.67 4.73 -12.70
N ILE A 432 21.52 5.41 -12.72
CA ILE A 432 21.08 6.16 -13.91
C ILE A 432 22.00 7.37 -14.17
N SER A 433 22.57 7.97 -13.12
CA SER A 433 23.49 9.12 -13.27
C SER A 433 24.89 8.72 -13.72
N SER A 434 25.41 7.57 -13.29
CA SER A 434 26.70 7.02 -13.73
C SER A 434 26.62 6.28 -15.07
N GLY A 435 25.48 5.66 -15.38
CA GLY A 435 25.34 4.75 -16.51
C GLY A 435 25.85 3.34 -16.24
N GLU A 436 25.93 2.92 -14.97
CA GLU A 436 26.46 1.62 -14.54
C GLU A 436 25.35 0.68 -14.03
N PRO A 437 25.25 -0.59 -14.49
CA PRO A 437 26.14 -1.27 -15.45
C PRO A 437 25.83 -0.94 -16.93
N TYR A 438 24.83 -0.12 -17.21
CA TYR A 438 24.55 0.44 -18.55
C TYR A 438 23.66 1.70 -18.43
N PRO A 439 23.70 2.61 -19.43
CA PRO A 439 22.81 3.77 -19.46
C PRO A 439 21.34 3.39 -19.70
N VAL A 440 20.41 4.13 -19.10
CA VAL A 440 18.96 3.98 -19.33
C VAL A 440 18.55 4.89 -20.50
N ASN A 441 18.26 4.28 -21.66
CA ASN A 441 17.94 4.99 -22.90
C ASN A 441 16.46 5.37 -23.05
N ALA A 442 15.58 4.74 -22.26
CA ALA A 442 14.18 5.15 -22.11
C ALA A 442 13.64 4.80 -20.72
N LEU A 443 12.77 5.65 -20.18
CA LEU A 443 12.15 5.49 -18.87
C LEU A 443 10.62 5.60 -18.99
N VAL A 444 9.91 4.58 -18.50
CA VAL A 444 8.45 4.58 -18.39
C VAL A 444 8.06 4.80 -16.94
N LEU A 445 7.28 5.85 -16.67
CA LEU A 445 6.75 6.16 -15.35
C LEU A 445 5.26 5.81 -15.31
N PHE A 446 4.84 4.93 -14.41
CA PHE A 446 3.44 4.54 -14.25
C PHE A 446 3.01 4.53 -12.78
N ALA A 447 1.96 5.26 -12.45
CA ALA A 447 1.39 5.36 -11.10
C ALA A 447 2.40 5.76 -10.01
N THR A 448 3.50 6.42 -10.39
CA THR A 448 4.65 6.76 -9.54
C THR A 448 5.06 8.21 -9.72
N ASN A 449 5.55 8.83 -8.65
CA ASN A 449 6.15 10.16 -8.67
C ASN A 449 7.32 10.18 -7.66
N PRO A 450 8.52 9.72 -8.04
CA PRO A 450 9.70 9.75 -7.19
C PRO A 450 10.13 11.17 -6.82
N LEU A 451 9.93 12.17 -7.69
CA LEU A 451 10.36 13.56 -7.46
C LEU A 451 9.56 14.27 -6.36
N ALA A 452 8.40 13.75 -5.96
CA ALA A 452 7.70 14.18 -4.74
C ALA A 452 7.90 13.22 -3.55
N ASN A 453 7.82 11.90 -3.81
CA ASN A 453 7.59 10.92 -2.75
C ASN A 453 8.85 10.15 -2.29
N HIS A 454 9.98 10.24 -2.99
CA HIS A 454 11.24 9.59 -2.60
C HIS A 454 12.10 10.55 -1.74
N PRO A 455 12.89 10.06 -0.76
CA PRO A 455 13.87 10.89 -0.06
C PRO A 455 14.89 11.50 -1.02
N ALA A 456 15.41 10.71 -1.97
CA ALA A 456 16.40 11.14 -2.97
C ALA A 456 15.78 11.86 -4.18
N LYS A 457 14.84 12.80 -3.96
CA LYS A 457 14.10 13.45 -5.05
C LYS A 457 15.01 14.35 -5.90
N GLU A 458 15.97 15.03 -5.28
CA GLU A 458 16.98 15.84 -5.97
C GLU A 458 17.91 14.98 -6.82
N GLU A 459 18.30 13.80 -6.33
CA GLU A 459 19.12 12.84 -7.07
C GLU A 459 18.33 12.27 -8.25
N PHE A 460 17.06 11.91 -8.04
CA PHE A 460 16.17 11.45 -9.12
C PHE A 460 15.98 12.52 -10.20
N ALA A 461 15.85 13.79 -9.83
CA ALA A 461 15.77 14.89 -10.79
C ALA A 461 17.05 14.99 -11.64
N ARG A 462 18.24 14.90 -11.02
CA ARG A 462 19.53 14.89 -11.76
C ARG A 462 19.69 13.64 -12.65
N ALA A 463 19.21 12.49 -12.19
CA ALA A 463 19.22 11.25 -12.95
C ALA A 463 18.28 11.30 -14.18
N PHE A 464 17.10 11.91 -14.05
CA PHE A 464 16.15 12.05 -15.16
C PHE A 464 16.73 12.87 -16.32
N GLU A 465 17.57 13.88 -16.05
CA GLU A 465 18.25 14.64 -17.11
C GLU A 465 19.23 13.79 -17.94
N ARG A 466 19.71 12.64 -17.43
CA ARG A 466 20.52 11.69 -18.20
C ARG A 466 19.72 10.77 -19.12
N VAL A 467 18.40 10.64 -18.91
CA VAL A 467 17.57 9.74 -19.72
C VAL A 467 17.15 10.43 -21.03
N PRO A 468 17.48 9.88 -22.22
CA PRO A 468 17.16 10.51 -23.50
C PRO A 468 15.67 10.57 -23.87
N PHE A 469 14.84 9.71 -23.27
CA PHE A 469 13.39 9.65 -23.52
C PHE A 469 12.63 9.16 -22.28
N ILE A 470 11.81 10.02 -21.69
CA ILE A 470 10.94 9.70 -20.56
C ILE A 470 9.47 9.79 -21.01
N VAL A 471 8.68 8.73 -20.76
CA VAL A 471 7.22 8.76 -20.95
C VAL A 471 6.51 8.58 -19.60
N SER A 472 5.52 9.43 -19.32
CA SER A 472 4.76 9.42 -18.06
C SER A 472 3.28 9.12 -18.27
N PHE A 473 2.77 8.14 -17.53
CA PHE A 473 1.36 7.79 -17.41
C PHE A 473 0.79 8.40 -16.11
N SER A 474 0.38 9.66 -16.18
CA SER A 474 -0.16 10.42 -15.04
C SER A 474 -1.39 11.25 -15.46
N PRO A 475 -2.45 11.34 -14.62
CA PRO A 475 -3.63 12.17 -14.92
C PRO A 475 -3.38 13.68 -14.79
N VAL A 476 -2.28 14.09 -14.16
CA VAL A 476 -1.95 15.49 -13.81
C VAL A 476 -0.50 15.81 -14.17
N LEU A 477 -0.17 17.10 -14.30
CA LEU A 477 1.22 17.54 -14.45
C LEU A 477 1.94 17.55 -13.08
N ASP A 478 2.28 16.36 -12.59
CA ASP A 478 3.08 16.19 -11.36
C ASP A 478 4.58 16.44 -11.57
N GLU A 479 5.36 16.47 -10.47
CA GLU A 479 6.78 16.79 -10.46
C GLU A 479 7.65 15.87 -11.33
N SER A 480 7.24 14.59 -11.48
CA SER A 480 7.92 13.61 -12.33
C SER A 480 7.43 13.70 -13.79
N ALA A 481 6.13 13.91 -14.01
CA ALA A 481 5.56 14.19 -15.33
C ALA A 481 6.14 15.49 -15.95
N ALA A 482 6.42 16.51 -15.14
CA ALA A 482 7.06 17.76 -15.55
C ALA A 482 8.55 17.60 -15.97
N ARG A 483 9.12 16.40 -15.90
CA ARG A 483 10.41 16.03 -16.52
C ARG A 483 10.28 15.07 -17.70
N ALA A 484 9.07 14.61 -17.99
CA ALA A 484 8.83 13.72 -19.10
C ALA A 484 9.05 14.41 -20.46
N ASP A 485 9.34 13.59 -21.47
CA ASP A 485 9.44 14.00 -22.86
C ASP A 485 8.11 13.78 -23.60
N LEU A 486 7.29 12.85 -23.08
CA LEU A 486 5.91 12.60 -23.48
C LEU A 486 5.06 12.29 -22.24
N ILE A 487 3.83 12.81 -22.18
CA ILE A 487 2.85 12.49 -21.14
C ILE A 487 1.60 11.92 -21.82
N LEU A 488 1.20 10.73 -21.37
CA LEU A 488 0.04 9.98 -21.83
C LEU A 488 -0.99 9.97 -20.69
N PRO A 489 -2.03 10.83 -20.71
CA PRO A 489 -2.84 11.04 -19.53
C PRO A 489 -3.79 9.88 -19.26
N ASP A 490 -3.64 9.32 -18.06
CA ASP A 490 -4.34 8.14 -17.58
C ASP A 490 -5.73 8.52 -17.02
N SER A 491 -6.80 7.85 -17.46
CA SER A 491 -8.16 8.09 -16.94
C SER A 491 -8.25 7.84 -15.43
N THR A 492 -9.06 8.60 -14.69
CA THR A 492 -9.21 8.35 -13.25
C THR A 492 -9.93 7.01 -13.00
N PHE A 493 -9.86 6.50 -11.78
CA PHE A 493 -10.46 5.21 -11.44
C PHE A 493 -12.01 5.19 -11.50
N LEU A 494 -12.65 6.33 -11.80
CA LEU A 494 -14.09 6.47 -12.02
C LEU A 494 -14.48 6.41 -13.52
N GLU A 495 -13.52 6.44 -14.44
CA GLU A 495 -13.75 6.62 -15.89
C GLU A 495 -13.19 5.46 -16.74
N ARG A 496 -12.82 4.34 -16.12
CA ARG A 496 -12.23 3.18 -16.82
C ARG A 496 -12.65 1.84 -16.24
N TRP A 497 -12.39 0.79 -17.01
CA TRP A 497 -12.31 -0.56 -16.49
C TRP A 497 -11.14 -0.72 -15.52
N GLN A 498 -11.35 -1.41 -14.41
CA GLN A 498 -10.27 -1.76 -13.47
C GLN A 498 -10.68 -2.91 -12.57
N ASP A 499 -9.68 -3.61 -12.05
CA ASP A 499 -9.79 -4.55 -10.96
C ASP A 499 -8.99 -4.10 -9.74
N ASP A 500 -9.21 -4.76 -8.62
CA ASP A 500 -8.38 -4.65 -7.43
C ASP A 500 -8.32 -6.00 -6.70
N HIS A 501 -7.13 -6.58 -6.70
CA HIS A 501 -6.82 -7.76 -5.90
C HIS A 501 -6.69 -7.31 -4.43
N VAL A 502 -7.69 -7.61 -3.60
CA VAL A 502 -7.65 -7.29 -2.17
C VAL A 502 -6.57 -8.14 -1.51
N ARG A 503 -5.35 -7.60 -1.42
CA ARG A 503 -4.13 -8.27 -0.92
C ARG A 503 -3.54 -7.62 0.33
N HIS A 504 -4.23 -6.62 0.89
CA HIS A 504 -3.97 -6.20 2.25
C HIS A 504 -4.40 -7.30 3.23
N VAL A 505 -4.11 -7.11 4.52
CA VAL A 505 -4.27 -8.05 5.64
C VAL A 505 -5.72 -8.46 6.00
N ALA A 506 -6.62 -8.57 5.02
CA ALA A 506 -8.06 -8.75 5.21
C ALA A 506 -8.46 -10.10 5.83
N GLY A 507 -7.65 -11.16 5.62
CA GLY A 507 -7.93 -12.51 6.13
C GLY A 507 -9.01 -13.28 5.36
N PHE A 508 -9.39 -12.78 4.18
CA PHE A 508 -10.30 -13.44 3.22
C PHE A 508 -9.90 -13.05 1.80
N THR A 509 -10.21 -13.90 0.81
CA THR A 509 -9.85 -13.66 -0.60
C THR A 509 -10.94 -12.81 -1.26
N CYS A 510 -10.58 -11.72 -1.94
CA CYS A 510 -11.57 -10.87 -2.64
C CYS A 510 -10.99 -10.20 -3.89
N LEU A 511 -11.78 -10.18 -4.96
CA LEU A 511 -11.57 -9.39 -6.17
C LEU A 511 -12.65 -8.31 -6.22
N SER A 512 -12.25 -7.06 -6.37
CA SER A 512 -13.17 -5.99 -6.76
C SER A 512 -13.06 -5.73 -8.26
N LEU A 513 -14.17 -5.42 -8.94
CA LEU A 513 -14.24 -5.09 -10.36
C LEU A 513 -15.04 -3.79 -10.55
N ALA A 514 -14.55 -2.89 -11.40
CA ALA A 514 -15.29 -1.70 -11.83
C ALA A 514 -15.30 -1.58 -13.35
N ARG A 515 -16.44 -1.10 -13.85
CA ARG A 515 -16.56 -0.47 -15.17
C ARG A 515 -16.43 1.06 -15.03
N PRO A 516 -16.29 1.83 -16.13
CA PRO A 516 -16.45 3.28 -16.08
C PRO A 516 -17.80 3.65 -15.45
N ALA A 517 -17.79 4.59 -14.49
CA ALA A 517 -19.01 5.15 -13.92
C ALA A 517 -19.53 6.33 -14.77
N SER A 518 -18.62 7.13 -15.31
CA SER A 518 -18.88 8.09 -16.39
C SER A 518 -18.00 7.78 -17.60
N ALA A 519 -18.31 8.40 -18.75
CA ALA A 519 -17.30 8.57 -19.80
C ALA A 519 -16.11 9.42 -19.28
N PRO A 520 -14.91 9.31 -19.89
CA PRO A 520 -13.81 10.22 -19.60
C PRO A 520 -14.19 11.68 -19.81
N LEU A 521 -13.91 12.54 -18.83
CA LEU A 521 -14.19 13.98 -18.88
C LEU A 521 -13.33 14.73 -19.91
N HIS A 522 -12.23 14.11 -20.34
CA HIS A 522 -11.13 14.65 -21.14
C HIS A 522 -10.63 13.56 -22.11
N ASP A 523 -9.73 13.88 -23.04
CA ASP A 523 -9.09 12.90 -23.94
C ASP A 523 -7.99 12.07 -23.20
N THR A 524 -8.41 11.41 -22.12
CA THR A 524 -7.60 10.47 -21.34
C THR A 524 -8.00 9.04 -21.67
N ARG A 525 -7.02 8.13 -21.76
CA ARG A 525 -7.24 6.71 -22.02
C ARG A 525 -6.87 5.90 -20.79
N ASP A 526 -7.37 4.67 -20.68
CA ASP A 526 -6.86 3.73 -19.69
C ASP A 526 -5.45 3.27 -20.11
N THR A 527 -4.48 3.42 -19.21
CA THR A 527 -3.14 2.84 -19.40
C THR A 527 -3.19 1.34 -19.74
N GLY A 528 -4.19 0.59 -19.24
CA GLY A 528 -4.39 -0.81 -19.63
C GLY A 528 -4.54 -1.01 -21.15
N ASP A 529 -5.42 -0.23 -21.78
CA ASP A 529 -5.62 -0.25 -23.24
C ASP A 529 -4.40 0.28 -23.99
N VAL A 530 -3.74 1.31 -23.46
CA VAL A 530 -2.53 1.89 -24.09
C VAL A 530 -1.37 0.89 -24.11
N VAL A 531 -1.16 0.10 -23.05
CA VAL A 531 -0.13 -0.95 -23.03
C VAL A 531 -0.41 -2.05 -24.06
N LEU A 532 -1.68 -2.43 -24.27
CA LEU A 532 -2.08 -3.37 -25.32
C LEU A 532 -1.85 -2.78 -26.73
N GLN A 533 -2.19 -1.50 -26.94
CA GLN A 533 -1.93 -0.79 -28.20
C GLN A 533 -0.43 -0.69 -28.51
N LEU A 534 0.41 -0.38 -27.51
CA LEU A 534 1.87 -0.37 -27.65
C LEU A 534 2.44 -1.76 -27.93
N ALA A 535 1.94 -2.81 -27.27
CA ALA A 535 2.36 -4.19 -27.54
C ALA A 535 2.03 -4.63 -28.98
N LYS A 536 0.82 -4.34 -29.44
CA LYS A 536 0.37 -4.58 -30.83
C LYS A 536 1.22 -3.82 -31.85
N ALA A 537 1.57 -2.57 -31.55
CA ALA A 537 2.35 -1.71 -32.44
C ALA A 537 3.86 -2.05 -32.47
N VAL A 538 4.43 -2.60 -31.39
CA VAL A 538 5.79 -3.19 -31.38
C VAL A 538 5.84 -4.51 -32.14
N GLY A 539 4.73 -5.26 -32.18
CA GLY A 539 4.57 -6.44 -33.03
C GLY A 539 5.28 -7.70 -32.51
N GLY A 540 5.43 -8.69 -33.39
CA GLY A 540 6.17 -9.92 -33.13
C GLY A 540 5.71 -10.71 -31.90
N SER A 541 6.68 -11.19 -31.12
CA SER A 541 6.50 -11.88 -29.84
C SER A 541 5.78 -11.02 -28.78
N VAL A 542 5.96 -9.69 -28.83
CA VAL A 542 5.34 -8.74 -27.89
C VAL A 542 3.83 -8.66 -28.13
N ALA A 543 3.41 -8.54 -29.40
CA ALA A 543 2.00 -8.55 -29.76
C ALA A 543 1.33 -9.91 -29.48
N ARG A 544 1.99 -11.03 -29.80
CA ARG A 544 1.48 -12.38 -29.47
C ARG A 544 1.39 -12.63 -27.97
N SER A 545 2.27 -12.02 -27.18
CA SER A 545 2.22 -12.11 -25.73
C SER A 545 1.07 -11.32 -25.11
N LEU A 546 0.60 -10.24 -25.74
CA LEU A 546 -0.53 -9.42 -25.25
C LEU A 546 -1.67 -9.34 -26.30
N PRO A 547 -2.37 -10.45 -26.59
CA PRO A 547 -3.28 -10.57 -27.73
C PRO A 547 -4.68 -9.94 -27.52
N TRP A 548 -4.97 -9.36 -26.34
CA TRP A 548 -6.29 -8.81 -26.02
C TRP A 548 -6.54 -7.46 -26.71
N GLU A 549 -7.77 -7.25 -27.18
CA GLU A 549 -8.18 -6.02 -27.87
C GLU A 549 -8.32 -4.83 -26.93
N SER A 550 -8.72 -5.07 -25.67
CA SER A 550 -8.87 -4.06 -24.62
C SER A 550 -8.67 -4.65 -23.23
N HIS A 551 -8.44 -3.78 -22.25
CA HIS A 551 -8.31 -4.10 -20.83
C HIS A 551 -9.56 -4.80 -20.28
N GLU A 552 -10.76 -4.43 -20.75
CA GLU A 552 -12.00 -5.18 -20.47
C GLU A 552 -11.87 -6.66 -20.85
N LYS A 553 -11.29 -6.98 -22.01
CA LYS A 553 -11.11 -8.38 -22.46
C LYS A 553 -10.02 -9.10 -21.66
N VAL A 554 -9.03 -8.38 -21.12
CA VAL A 554 -8.07 -8.94 -20.14
C VAL A 554 -8.79 -9.34 -18.86
N LEU A 555 -9.64 -8.44 -18.32
CA LEU A 555 -10.43 -8.69 -17.11
C LEU A 555 -11.43 -9.85 -17.31
N HIS A 556 -12.19 -9.82 -18.40
CA HIS A 556 -13.15 -10.86 -18.79
C HIS A 556 -12.48 -12.21 -19.10
N ALA A 557 -11.20 -12.25 -19.48
CA ALA A 557 -10.43 -13.48 -19.56
C ALA A 557 -9.99 -13.95 -18.15
N GLY A 558 -9.41 -13.06 -17.34
CA GLY A 558 -8.88 -13.38 -16.02
C GLY A 558 -9.92 -13.87 -15.02
N VAL A 559 -11.10 -13.24 -14.94
CA VAL A 559 -12.14 -13.62 -13.96
C VAL A 559 -12.91 -14.89 -14.32
N ARG A 560 -12.67 -15.48 -15.51
CA ARG A 560 -13.20 -16.80 -15.88
C ARG A 560 -12.75 -17.90 -14.92
N GLY A 561 -11.54 -17.78 -14.37
CA GLY A 561 -11.04 -18.67 -13.33
C GLY A 561 -11.90 -18.68 -12.06
N LEU A 562 -12.45 -17.53 -11.65
CA LEU A 562 -13.28 -17.43 -10.44
C LEU A 562 -14.56 -18.28 -10.55
N TRP A 563 -15.17 -18.29 -11.73
CA TRP A 563 -16.33 -19.13 -12.04
C TRP A 563 -15.93 -20.61 -12.19
N GLN A 564 -14.81 -20.88 -12.86
CA GLN A 564 -14.28 -22.25 -13.02
C GLN A 564 -13.84 -22.89 -11.69
N ALA A 565 -13.48 -22.10 -10.68
CA ALA A 565 -13.06 -22.58 -9.37
C ALA A 565 -14.21 -23.15 -8.52
N GLY A 566 -15.48 -22.91 -8.90
CA GLY A 566 -16.66 -23.47 -8.22
C GLY A 566 -16.90 -22.98 -6.78
N ARG A 567 -16.10 -22.01 -6.30
CA ARG A 567 -16.08 -21.51 -4.91
C ARG A 567 -16.21 -19.99 -4.86
N GLY A 568 -16.47 -19.46 -3.66
CA GLY A 568 -16.70 -18.04 -3.45
C GLY A 568 -17.90 -17.50 -4.23
N HIS A 569 -18.26 -16.25 -4.00
CA HIS A 569 -19.53 -15.69 -4.46
C HIS A 569 -19.34 -14.29 -5.00
N VAL A 570 -20.11 -13.92 -6.03
CA VAL A 570 -20.36 -12.50 -6.30
C VAL A 570 -21.12 -11.92 -5.10
N ILE A 571 -20.70 -10.74 -4.61
CA ILE A 571 -21.27 -10.15 -3.38
C ILE A 571 -22.80 -9.99 -3.48
N SER A 572 -23.51 -10.12 -2.36
CA SER A 572 -24.96 -10.34 -2.34
C SER A 572 -25.63 -9.69 -1.13
N THR A 573 -26.97 -9.72 -1.07
CA THR A 573 -27.68 -9.29 0.15
C THR A 573 -27.31 -10.19 1.34
N PRO A 574 -27.33 -9.70 2.59
CA PRO A 574 -27.03 -10.53 3.75
C PRO A 574 -27.94 -11.77 3.90
N ALA A 575 -29.14 -11.75 3.29
CA ALA A 575 -30.04 -12.89 3.23
C ALA A 575 -29.55 -13.95 2.23
N GLU A 576 -29.22 -13.56 0.98
CA GLU A 576 -28.55 -14.43 0.00
C GLU A 576 -27.27 -15.04 0.60
N GLU A 577 -26.41 -14.20 1.17
CA GLU A 577 -25.14 -14.61 1.79
C GLU A 577 -25.34 -15.63 2.92
N SER A 578 -26.34 -15.40 3.80
CA SER A 578 -26.62 -16.29 4.93
C SER A 578 -27.17 -17.63 4.48
N LEU A 579 -28.09 -17.65 3.50
CA LEU A 579 -28.61 -18.89 2.92
C LEU A 579 -27.49 -19.69 2.25
N GLN A 580 -26.64 -19.04 1.46
CA GLN A 580 -25.54 -19.69 0.74
C GLN A 580 -24.54 -20.33 1.73
N ARG A 581 -24.13 -19.60 2.77
CA ARG A 581 -23.30 -20.12 3.87
C ARG A 581 -23.92 -21.29 4.63
N VAL A 582 -25.26 -21.41 4.69
CA VAL A 582 -25.94 -22.56 5.32
C VAL A 582 -25.88 -23.78 4.41
N LEU A 583 -26.10 -23.60 3.10
CA LEU A 583 -26.00 -24.67 2.10
C LEU A 583 -24.57 -25.23 2.02
N GLU A 584 -23.55 -24.38 1.95
CA GLU A 584 -22.13 -24.78 1.96
C GLU A 584 -21.78 -25.63 3.20
N ARG A 585 -22.24 -25.21 4.39
CA ARG A 585 -22.02 -25.94 5.66
C ARG A 585 -22.71 -27.30 5.70
N GLN A 586 -23.74 -27.50 4.89
CA GLN A 586 -24.45 -28.78 4.72
C GLN A 586 -23.87 -29.60 3.55
N GLY A 587 -22.81 -29.11 2.89
CA GLY A 587 -22.16 -29.77 1.75
C GLY A 587 -22.80 -29.49 0.39
N TYR A 588 -23.81 -28.64 0.31
CA TYR A 588 -24.51 -28.31 -0.93
C TYR A 588 -23.82 -27.17 -1.69
N TRP A 589 -23.04 -27.55 -2.71
CA TRP A 589 -22.42 -26.63 -3.67
C TRP A 589 -23.26 -26.57 -4.94
N ALA A 590 -24.00 -25.47 -5.14
CA ALA A 590 -24.78 -25.20 -6.34
C ALA A 590 -24.13 -24.05 -7.14
N PRO A 591 -24.01 -24.15 -8.49
CA PRO A 591 -23.50 -23.05 -9.30
C PRO A 591 -24.36 -21.79 -9.14
N GLN A 592 -23.77 -20.68 -8.68
CA GLN A 592 -24.48 -19.42 -8.45
C GLN A 592 -25.08 -18.83 -9.75
N PHE A 593 -24.54 -19.20 -10.92
CA PHE A 593 -24.97 -18.75 -12.24
C PHE A 593 -24.89 -19.89 -13.26
N ALA A 594 -25.90 -19.98 -14.13
CA ALA A 594 -26.02 -21.03 -15.15
C ALA A 594 -24.99 -20.95 -16.30
N SER A 595 -24.33 -19.80 -16.49
CA SER A 595 -23.20 -19.65 -17.42
C SER A 595 -22.19 -18.64 -16.88
N TYR A 596 -20.99 -18.63 -17.46
CA TYR A 596 -19.96 -17.65 -17.14
C TYR A 596 -20.39 -16.21 -17.46
N GLU A 597 -21.14 -16.03 -18.53
CA GLU A 597 -21.59 -14.72 -19.02
C GLU A 597 -22.59 -14.10 -18.01
N LYS A 598 -23.44 -14.93 -17.40
CA LYS A 598 -24.31 -14.51 -16.29
C LYS A 598 -23.54 -14.22 -14.99
N PHE A 599 -22.45 -14.95 -14.72
CA PHE A 599 -21.51 -14.60 -13.65
C PHE A 599 -20.82 -13.26 -13.90
N TRP A 600 -20.38 -12.99 -15.13
CA TRP A 600 -19.75 -11.72 -15.52
C TRP A 600 -20.72 -10.54 -15.41
N GLU A 601 -21.95 -10.68 -15.95
CA GLU A 601 -23.02 -9.67 -15.79
C GLU A 601 -23.24 -9.33 -14.31
N ALA A 602 -23.37 -10.35 -13.45
CA ALA A 602 -23.56 -10.15 -12.02
C ALA A 602 -22.33 -9.51 -11.34
N LEU A 603 -21.11 -9.93 -11.70
CA LEU A 603 -19.88 -9.37 -11.15
C LEU A 603 -19.69 -7.89 -11.52
N VAL A 604 -20.02 -7.50 -12.76
CA VAL A 604 -20.02 -6.10 -13.21
C VAL A 604 -21.14 -5.29 -12.55
N ALA A 605 -22.33 -5.87 -12.38
CA ALA A 605 -23.48 -5.20 -11.78
C ALA A 605 -23.37 -5.02 -10.25
N ARG A 606 -22.66 -5.92 -9.55
CA ARG A 606 -22.52 -5.91 -8.08
C ARG A 606 -21.16 -5.41 -7.59
N GLY A 607 -20.10 -5.57 -8.39
CA GLY A 607 -18.79 -4.91 -8.21
C GLY A 607 -17.70 -5.69 -7.45
N ALA A 608 -17.96 -6.90 -6.95
CA ALA A 608 -16.93 -7.76 -6.37
C ALA A 608 -17.33 -9.25 -6.30
N TRP A 609 -16.31 -10.10 -6.25
CA TRP A 609 -16.38 -11.50 -5.82
C TRP A 609 -15.53 -11.70 -4.57
N TRP A 610 -15.91 -12.60 -3.69
CA TRP A 610 -15.13 -12.95 -2.50
C TRP A 610 -15.34 -14.39 -2.06
N ASP A 611 -14.35 -14.91 -1.35
CA ASP A 611 -14.37 -16.23 -0.73
C ASP A 611 -14.19 -16.08 0.80
N PRO A 612 -15.24 -16.36 1.60
CA PRO A 612 -15.18 -16.38 3.05
C PRO A 612 -14.80 -17.76 3.62
N THR A 613 -14.58 -18.76 2.76
CA THR A 613 -14.38 -20.17 3.12
C THR A 613 -12.90 -20.58 3.07
N GLU A 614 -12.12 -20.03 2.13
CA GLU A 614 -10.70 -20.34 1.99
C GLU A 614 -9.81 -19.68 3.07
N LEU A 615 -9.87 -20.31 4.23
CA LEU A 615 -8.68 -20.61 5.00
C LEU A 615 -8.49 -22.13 5.05
N PRO A 616 -7.32 -22.65 4.68
CA PRO A 616 -6.82 -23.81 5.41
C PRO A 616 -6.42 -23.31 6.81
N VAL A 617 -7.39 -23.24 7.74
CA VAL A 617 -7.13 -22.76 9.12
C VAL A 617 -6.07 -23.63 9.81
N GLY A 618 -5.98 -24.90 9.40
CA GLY A 618 -5.01 -25.87 9.92
C GLY A 618 -3.55 -25.45 9.70
N ARG A 619 -2.85 -25.24 10.83
CA ARG A 619 -1.43 -24.89 10.98
C ARG A 619 -0.50 -25.44 9.88
N LYS A 620 -0.64 -26.73 9.50
CA LYS A 620 0.19 -27.41 8.49
C LYS A 620 0.24 -26.69 7.12
N ALA A 621 -0.87 -26.06 6.69
CA ALA A 621 -0.91 -25.35 5.41
C ALA A 621 -0.26 -23.96 5.45
N LEU A 622 0.08 -23.48 6.65
CA LEU A 622 0.68 -22.16 6.89
C LEU A 622 2.20 -22.24 7.08
N LEU A 623 2.77 -23.45 7.01
CA LEU A 623 4.16 -23.76 7.34
C LEU A 623 4.83 -24.45 6.15
N THR A 624 5.02 -23.70 5.07
CA THR A 624 5.63 -24.15 3.81
C THR A 624 7.12 -23.83 3.75
N THR A 625 7.79 -23.84 4.90
CA THR A 625 9.25 -23.75 5.04
C THR A 625 9.93 -25.06 4.61
N PRO A 626 11.25 -25.09 4.39
CA PRO A 626 11.97 -26.33 4.12
C PRO A 626 11.86 -27.37 5.25
N SER A 627 11.69 -26.96 6.51
CA SER A 627 11.42 -27.88 7.63
C SER A 627 9.95 -28.29 7.81
N GLY A 628 9.00 -27.71 7.05
CA GLY A 628 7.56 -27.93 7.24
C GLY A 628 7.01 -27.40 8.59
N LYS A 629 7.77 -26.52 9.26
CA LYS A 629 7.51 -25.97 10.60
C LYS A 629 7.70 -24.45 10.63
N PHE A 630 7.29 -23.80 11.72
CA PHE A 630 7.66 -22.41 11.97
C PHE A 630 9.15 -22.33 12.30
N GLU A 631 9.92 -21.65 11.46
CA GLU A 631 11.37 -21.56 11.59
C GLU A 631 11.75 -20.32 12.40
N PHE A 632 12.18 -20.53 13.65
CA PHE A 632 12.99 -19.54 14.36
C PHE A 632 14.38 -19.45 13.75
N TYR A 633 15.01 -20.58 13.41
CA TYR A 633 16.23 -20.63 12.60
C TYR A 633 15.83 -20.79 11.13
N SER A 634 15.91 -19.71 10.34
CA SER A 634 15.48 -19.73 8.94
C SER A 634 16.44 -20.54 8.05
N THR A 635 16.03 -21.77 7.72
CA THR A 635 16.75 -22.66 6.81
C THR A 635 16.71 -22.12 5.39
N LEU A 636 15.61 -21.48 4.99
CA LEU A 636 15.46 -20.80 3.69
C LEU A 636 16.45 -19.64 3.53
N LEU A 637 16.78 -18.92 4.61
CA LEU A 637 17.84 -17.91 4.56
C LEU A 637 19.22 -18.55 4.43
N ARG A 638 19.50 -19.61 5.19
CA ARG A 638 20.77 -20.37 5.12
C ARG A 638 21.03 -20.95 3.74
N GLN A 639 20.04 -21.61 3.13
CA GLN A 639 20.10 -22.14 1.77
C GLN A 639 20.50 -21.06 0.76
N ARG A 640 19.81 -19.91 0.75
CA ARG A 640 20.11 -18.81 -0.18
C ARG A 640 21.50 -18.21 0.00
N VAL A 641 22.02 -18.20 1.23
CA VAL A 641 23.39 -17.73 1.51
C VAL A 641 24.42 -18.76 1.05
N GLU A 642 24.21 -20.05 1.29
CA GLU A 642 25.07 -21.15 0.80
C GLU A 642 25.06 -21.23 -0.75
N GLU A 643 23.90 -21.07 -1.39
CA GLU A 643 23.75 -20.96 -2.86
C GLU A 643 24.51 -19.76 -3.45
N THR A 644 24.42 -18.60 -2.80
CA THR A 644 25.07 -17.37 -3.28
C THR A 644 26.59 -17.41 -3.05
N LEU A 645 27.04 -18.03 -1.95
CA LEU A 645 28.45 -18.37 -1.73
C LEU A 645 29.00 -19.23 -2.89
N ALA A 646 28.28 -20.29 -3.26
CA ALA A 646 28.68 -21.18 -4.35
C ALA A 646 28.68 -20.50 -5.73
N ARG A 647 27.79 -19.52 -5.97
CA ARG A 647 27.65 -18.79 -7.24
C ARG A 647 28.60 -17.60 -7.40
N GLU A 648 28.70 -16.76 -6.37
CA GLU A 648 29.36 -15.44 -6.44
C GLU A 648 30.70 -15.41 -5.69
N GLY A 649 31.07 -16.50 -4.99
CA GLY A 649 32.37 -16.69 -4.32
C GLY A 649 32.62 -15.81 -3.09
N ASN A 650 31.95 -14.65 -2.98
CA ASN A 650 32.15 -13.69 -1.90
C ASN A 650 30.84 -13.04 -1.46
N VAL A 651 30.28 -13.51 -0.34
CA VAL A 651 29.14 -12.88 0.33
C VAL A 651 29.53 -11.84 1.39
N ALA A 652 30.81 -11.48 1.56
CA ALA A 652 31.21 -10.48 2.57
C ALA A 652 30.51 -9.12 2.42
N PRO A 653 30.24 -8.59 1.19
CA PRO A 653 29.43 -7.38 1.01
C PRO A 653 27.97 -7.55 1.44
N PHE A 654 27.41 -8.76 1.32
CA PHE A 654 26.11 -9.10 1.87
C PHE A 654 26.21 -9.16 3.40
N VAL A 655 27.10 -10.00 3.97
CA VAL A 655 27.32 -10.19 5.43
C VAL A 655 27.59 -8.89 6.18
N THR A 656 28.38 -7.97 5.62
CA THR A 656 28.61 -6.64 6.20
C THR A 656 27.32 -5.82 6.25
N ALA A 657 26.49 -5.90 5.19
CA ALA A 657 25.19 -5.25 5.14
C ALA A 657 24.13 -5.88 6.10
N LEU A 658 24.41 -7.07 6.67
CA LEU A 658 23.63 -7.70 7.75
C LEU A 658 24.03 -7.17 9.15
N GLY A 659 24.68 -6.00 9.19
CA GLY A 659 24.96 -5.26 10.42
C GLY A 659 26.31 -5.52 11.07
N GLY A 660 27.31 -6.01 10.33
CA GLY A 660 28.73 -5.89 10.70
C GLY A 660 29.15 -6.47 12.06
N ARG A 661 28.52 -7.57 12.50
CA ARG A 661 29.03 -8.43 13.59
C ARG A 661 29.27 -9.82 13.02
N ASP A 662 30.25 -10.53 13.56
CA ASP A 662 30.51 -11.93 13.21
C ASP A 662 29.29 -12.78 13.63
N ARG A 663 28.57 -13.33 12.63
CA ARG A 663 27.29 -14.03 12.83
C ARG A 663 27.23 -15.30 11.97
N GLY A 664 27.51 -16.44 12.62
CA GLY A 664 26.93 -17.73 12.23
C GLY A 664 25.42 -17.74 12.51
N ASP A 665 24.98 -18.54 13.48
CA ASP A 665 23.54 -18.77 13.75
C ASP A 665 22.71 -17.49 13.98
N ARG A 666 23.32 -16.45 14.56
CA ARG A 666 22.70 -15.12 14.76
C ARG A 666 22.31 -14.38 13.48
N LEU A 667 22.69 -14.89 12.30
CA LEU A 667 22.15 -14.43 11.02
C LEU A 667 20.77 -15.05 10.74
N TYR A 668 20.62 -16.34 11.03
CA TYR A 668 19.44 -17.12 10.69
C TYR A 668 18.34 -17.06 11.75
N LEU A 669 18.70 -16.68 12.98
CA LEU A 669 17.80 -16.43 14.11
C LEU A 669 17.31 -14.96 14.17
N PRO A 670 16.13 -14.68 14.75
CA PRO A 670 15.72 -13.32 15.13
C PRO A 670 16.60 -12.74 16.24
N ALA A 671 17.72 -12.11 15.85
CA ALA A 671 18.64 -11.43 16.74
C ALA A 671 18.87 -9.97 16.27
N VAL A 672 18.45 -9.00 17.09
CA VAL A 672 18.61 -7.57 16.82
C VAL A 672 19.64 -7.00 17.80
N PRO A 673 20.80 -6.49 17.35
CA PRO A 673 21.86 -6.07 18.24
C PRO A 673 21.39 -5.11 19.34
N LEU A 674 21.66 -5.47 20.60
CA LEU A 674 21.77 -4.48 21.66
C LEU A 674 22.90 -3.51 21.26
N ARG A 675 22.48 -2.27 20.98
CA ARG A 675 23.34 -1.11 20.74
C ARG A 675 23.17 -0.20 21.95
N GLU A 676 24.26 0.36 22.44
CA GLU A 676 24.15 1.41 23.45
C GLU A 676 23.50 2.66 22.85
N ARG A 677 22.89 3.48 23.72
CA ARG A 677 22.17 4.67 23.28
C ARG A 677 23.17 5.79 23.01
N GLU A 678 23.70 5.81 21.78
CA GLU A 678 24.47 6.94 21.25
C GLU A 678 23.74 8.27 21.50
N GLU A 679 24.44 9.20 22.17
CA GLU A 679 24.09 10.61 22.28
C GLU A 679 24.92 11.43 21.27
N PRO A 680 24.48 11.56 20.01
CA PRO A 680 25.15 12.41 19.04
C PRO A 680 24.99 13.88 19.44
N SER A 681 26.11 14.59 19.58
CA SER A 681 26.17 16.00 19.99
C SER A 681 25.30 16.92 19.13
N ASP A 682 25.38 16.75 17.81
CA ASP A 682 24.90 17.75 16.85
C ASP A 682 23.42 17.54 16.46
N PHE A 683 22.93 16.29 16.57
CA PHE A 683 21.60 15.87 16.12
C PHE A 683 20.94 14.92 17.16
N PRO A 684 20.66 15.40 18.39
CA PRO A 684 20.31 14.53 19.51
C PRO A 684 18.97 13.79 19.33
N LEU A 685 18.00 14.39 18.63
CA LEU A 685 16.64 13.86 18.50
C LEU A 685 16.53 12.87 17.34
N ARG A 686 15.49 12.01 17.38
CA ARG A 686 15.11 11.12 16.27
C ARG A 686 13.90 11.68 15.52
N LEU A 687 13.92 11.61 14.19
CA LEU A 687 12.77 11.89 13.34
C LEU A 687 11.90 10.63 13.20
N ASN A 688 10.63 10.73 13.57
CA ASN A 688 9.61 9.74 13.26
C ASN A 688 8.65 10.31 12.23
N THR A 689 8.47 9.60 11.10
CA THR A 689 7.51 10.00 10.07
C THR A 689 6.24 9.17 10.13
N TYR A 690 5.09 9.81 9.97
CA TYR A 690 3.78 9.15 9.99
C TYR A 690 2.86 9.68 8.89
N ARG A 691 1.75 9.00 8.63
CA ARG A 691 0.76 9.41 7.61
C ARG A 691 -0.59 9.64 8.27
N LEU A 692 -1.28 10.67 7.80
CA LEU A 692 -2.63 11.01 8.24
C LEU A 692 -3.64 10.10 7.53
N VAL A 693 -4.78 9.80 8.16
CA VAL A 693 -5.89 9.07 7.52
C VAL A 693 -6.34 9.74 6.22
N THR A 694 -6.24 11.07 6.16
CA THR A 694 -6.56 11.95 5.02
C THR A 694 -5.53 11.95 3.91
N ARG A 695 -4.36 11.31 4.07
CA ARG A 695 -3.27 11.29 3.07
C ARG A 695 -3.38 10.08 2.12
N PRO A 696 -3.64 10.26 0.82
CA PRO A 696 -3.57 9.18 -0.17
C PRO A 696 -2.13 8.75 -0.47
N LEU A 697 -1.97 7.60 -1.14
CA LEU A 697 -0.63 7.03 -1.42
C LEU A 697 0.17 7.77 -2.50
N GLY A 698 -0.49 8.19 -3.59
CA GLY A 698 0.20 8.70 -4.80
C GLY A 698 0.22 10.22 -4.97
N GLY A 699 -0.53 10.96 -4.15
CA GLY A 699 -0.82 12.38 -4.39
C GLY A 699 -1.84 12.92 -3.39
N GLY A 700 -2.40 14.10 -3.66
CA GLY A 700 -3.42 14.73 -2.80
C GLY A 700 -3.06 16.09 -2.20
N GLY A 701 -2.02 16.76 -2.72
CA GLY A 701 -1.83 18.20 -2.52
C GLY A 701 -2.85 19.07 -3.29
N ASN A 702 -3.58 18.45 -4.21
CA ASN A 702 -4.62 18.99 -5.07
C ASN A 702 -6.04 18.63 -4.60
N GLN A 703 -6.20 18.12 -3.36
CA GLN A 703 -7.50 17.71 -2.81
C GLN A 703 -7.86 18.57 -1.57
N PRO A 704 -8.35 19.81 -1.76
CA PRO A 704 -8.70 20.74 -0.67
C PRO A 704 -9.47 20.13 0.50
N TRP A 705 -10.46 19.27 0.25
CA TRP A 705 -11.28 18.68 1.31
C TRP A 705 -10.46 17.78 2.24
N LEU A 706 -9.36 17.19 1.76
CA LEU A 706 -8.45 16.35 2.55
C LEU A 706 -7.40 17.17 3.31
N LEU A 707 -7.08 18.38 2.83
CA LEU A 707 -6.16 19.33 3.47
C LEU A 707 -6.84 20.15 4.57
N GLU A 708 -8.15 20.38 4.42
CA GLU A 708 -9.02 21.05 5.38
C GLU A 708 -9.34 20.20 6.62
N GLN A 709 -9.35 18.87 6.50
CA GLN A 709 -9.55 17.97 7.64
C GLN A 709 -8.40 18.10 8.66
N PRO A 710 -8.66 18.54 9.90
CA PRO A 710 -7.59 18.78 10.87
C PRO A 710 -7.01 17.49 11.44
N ALA A 711 -5.71 17.51 11.70
CA ALA A 711 -5.04 16.57 12.59
C ALA A 711 -5.50 16.83 14.03
N VAL A 712 -6.63 16.23 14.42
CA VAL A 712 -7.41 16.51 15.64
C VAL A 712 -6.57 16.56 16.92
N HIS A 713 -5.53 15.72 17.03
CA HIS A 713 -4.66 15.63 18.21
C HIS A 713 -3.68 16.80 18.40
N VAL A 714 -3.46 17.63 17.36
CA VAL A 714 -2.68 18.89 17.42
C VAL A 714 -3.42 20.10 16.83
N ARG A 715 -4.70 19.92 16.43
CA ARG A 715 -5.58 20.94 15.82
C ARG A 715 -4.94 21.68 14.63
N ALA A 716 -4.15 20.97 13.83
CA ALA A 716 -3.46 21.53 12.66
C ALA A 716 -4.20 21.16 11.36
N ALA A 717 -4.47 22.16 10.51
CA ALA A 717 -5.01 22.03 9.15
C ALA A 717 -4.36 23.10 8.28
N TRP A 718 -4.18 22.84 6.98
CA TRP A 718 -3.48 23.68 5.99
C TRP A 718 -2.00 24.05 6.28
N GLU A 719 -1.61 24.20 7.54
CA GLU A 719 -0.23 24.43 7.98
C GLU A 719 0.64 23.15 7.90
N ARG A 720 1.96 23.33 7.88
CA ARG A 720 2.95 22.25 8.04
C ARG A 720 3.60 22.32 9.41
N TRP A 721 3.53 21.25 10.19
CA TRP A 721 3.97 21.22 11.59
C TRP A 721 5.03 20.17 11.93
N VAL A 722 5.68 20.37 13.08
CA VAL A 722 6.49 19.39 13.79
C VAL A 722 5.93 19.23 15.20
N GLU A 723 5.68 17.99 15.62
CA GLU A 723 5.24 17.68 16.98
C GLU A 723 6.46 17.52 17.90
N VAL A 724 6.45 18.21 19.04
CA VAL A 724 7.60 18.31 19.96
C VAL A 724 7.13 18.08 21.40
N HIS A 725 7.90 17.34 22.21
CA HIS A 725 7.62 17.22 23.64
C HIS A 725 7.86 18.56 24.37
N PRO A 726 7.00 19.01 25.31
CA PRO A 726 7.16 20.30 25.99
C PRO A 726 8.53 20.49 26.68
N GLU A 727 9.10 19.45 27.28
CA GLU A 727 10.44 19.49 27.89
C GLU A 727 11.55 19.75 26.85
N THR A 728 11.43 19.15 25.67
CA THR A 728 12.38 19.33 24.56
C THR A 728 12.20 20.70 23.92
N ALA A 729 10.96 21.17 23.78
CA ALA A 729 10.66 22.51 23.32
C ALA A 729 11.22 23.59 24.28
N ALA A 730 11.08 23.38 25.59
CA ALA A 730 11.69 24.24 26.62
C ALA A 730 13.23 24.20 26.54
N ARG A 731 13.84 23.02 26.40
CA ARG A 731 15.30 22.84 26.27
C ARG A 731 15.88 23.53 25.03
N VAL A 732 15.11 23.69 23.95
CA VAL A 732 15.56 24.37 22.71
C VAL A 732 14.99 25.80 22.53
N GLY A 733 14.26 26.33 23.52
CA GLY A 733 13.69 27.69 23.47
C GLY A 733 12.58 27.92 22.43
N VAL A 734 11.84 26.87 22.05
CA VAL A 734 10.75 26.90 21.06
C VAL A 734 9.39 26.85 21.77
N LYS A 735 8.45 27.74 21.40
CA LYS A 735 7.09 27.78 21.96
C LYS A 735 6.06 27.12 21.03
N ASP A 736 4.88 26.81 21.57
CA ASP A 736 3.75 26.34 20.77
C ASP A 736 3.32 27.41 19.77
N GLY A 737 3.09 27.00 18.51
CA GLY A 737 2.77 27.92 17.45
C GLY A 737 3.90 28.90 17.08
N GLU A 738 5.16 28.64 17.43
CA GLU A 738 6.30 29.34 16.79
C GLU A 738 6.72 28.64 15.48
N TRP A 739 7.53 29.32 14.66
CA TRP A 739 8.26 28.66 13.59
C TRP A 739 9.55 28.06 14.14
N ALA A 740 9.88 26.85 13.72
CA ALA A 740 11.11 26.14 14.06
C ALA A 740 11.81 25.63 12.79
N TRP A 741 13.14 25.63 12.80
CA TRP A 741 13.94 24.81 11.89
C TRP A 741 14.05 23.40 12.47
N VAL A 742 13.74 22.39 11.65
CA VAL A 742 14.18 21.01 11.88
C VAL A 742 15.29 20.73 10.87
N GLU A 743 16.40 20.15 11.33
CA GLU A 743 17.63 20.01 10.54
C GLU A 743 18.28 18.64 10.77
N SER A 744 18.81 18.05 9.71
CA SER A 744 19.59 16.80 9.69
C SER A 744 20.90 17.02 8.91
N PRO A 745 21.82 16.04 8.88
CA PRO A 745 23.02 16.10 8.03
C PRO A 745 22.74 16.30 6.52
N LYS A 746 21.51 16.08 6.04
CA LYS A 746 21.12 16.29 4.64
C LYS A 746 20.65 17.73 4.36
N GLY A 747 20.01 18.39 5.32
CA GLY A 747 19.36 19.68 5.09
C GLY A 747 18.38 20.07 6.20
N ARG A 748 17.63 21.15 5.97
CA ARG A 748 16.69 21.73 6.96
C ARG A 748 15.37 22.16 6.35
N ILE A 749 14.30 22.06 7.13
CA ILE A 749 12.94 22.51 6.78
C ILE A 749 12.35 23.40 7.87
N ARG A 750 11.56 24.40 7.48
CA ARG A 750 10.85 25.29 8.41
C ARG A 750 9.42 24.80 8.62
N LEU A 751 9.05 24.55 9.87
CA LEU A 751 7.74 24.01 10.26
C LEU A 751 7.17 24.79 11.45
N ARG A 752 5.85 24.70 11.66
CA ARG A 752 5.20 25.22 12.87
C ARG A 752 5.40 24.24 14.02
N ALA A 753 5.89 24.69 15.17
CA ALA A 753 5.97 23.85 16.35
C ALA A 753 4.57 23.59 16.93
N LYS A 754 4.29 22.32 17.25
CA LYS A 754 3.08 21.89 17.98
C LYS A 754 3.52 21.10 19.22
N LEU A 755 3.37 21.70 20.39
CA LEU A 755 3.83 21.10 21.66
C LEU A 755 2.81 20.09 22.15
N THR A 756 3.25 18.85 22.41
CA THR A 756 2.36 17.78 22.88
C THR A 756 3.07 16.75 23.74
N ALA A 757 2.49 16.46 24.90
CA ALA A 757 2.87 15.32 25.75
C ALA A 757 2.56 13.95 25.10
N GLY A 758 1.96 13.94 23.89
CA GLY A 758 1.82 12.76 23.04
C GLY A 758 3.04 12.44 22.18
N THR A 759 4.21 13.02 22.46
CA THR A 759 5.48 12.78 21.74
C THR A 759 6.56 12.35 22.74
N HIS A 760 7.27 11.25 22.48
CA HIS A 760 8.43 10.84 23.28
C HIS A 760 9.49 11.97 23.33
N PRO A 761 10.08 12.31 24.49
CA PRO A 761 10.96 13.49 24.65
C PRO A 761 12.06 13.63 23.59
N ASP A 762 12.74 12.52 23.28
CA ASP A 762 13.87 12.47 22.33
C ASP A 762 13.47 12.32 20.85
N VAL A 763 12.19 12.54 20.52
CA VAL A 763 11.63 12.36 19.19
C VAL A 763 10.94 13.64 18.74
N VAL A 764 10.99 13.92 17.44
CA VAL A 764 10.06 14.83 16.77
C VAL A 764 9.23 14.06 15.75
N ASN A 765 7.92 14.29 15.73
CA ASN A 765 7.03 13.64 14.76
C ASN A 765 6.67 14.62 13.65
N ILE A 766 6.81 14.21 12.39
CA ILE A 766 6.42 15.01 11.23
C ILE A 766 5.53 14.15 10.32
N PRO A 767 4.31 14.61 9.95
CA PRO A 767 3.47 13.89 9.01
C PRO A 767 4.04 14.02 7.59
N LEU A 768 3.81 13.02 6.75
CA LEU A 768 4.10 13.10 5.32
C LEU A 768 3.06 14.01 4.63
N PHE A 769 3.41 15.29 4.48
CA PHE A 769 2.57 16.30 3.82
C PHE A 769 2.24 15.96 2.36
N GLY A 770 1.27 16.68 1.79
CA GLY A 770 0.98 16.70 0.35
C GLY A 770 1.12 18.11 -0.21
N GLY A 771 1.37 18.18 -1.52
CA GLY A 771 1.48 19.44 -2.26
C GLY A 771 2.80 20.18 -2.06
N GLU A 772 2.92 21.32 -2.74
CA GLU A 772 4.12 22.14 -2.83
C GLU A 772 4.54 22.72 -1.47
N GLY A 773 5.85 22.71 -1.18
CA GLY A 773 6.45 23.21 0.05
C GLY A 773 7.30 22.18 0.82
N PRO A 774 7.75 22.50 2.04
CA PRO A 774 8.68 21.65 2.80
C PRO A 774 8.18 20.23 3.04
N SER A 775 9.07 19.24 2.91
CA SER A 775 8.76 17.83 3.10
C SER A 775 9.73 17.16 4.08
N PRO A 776 9.29 16.23 4.96
CA PRO A 776 10.21 15.45 5.78
C PRO A 776 11.18 14.59 4.96
N ASN A 777 10.87 14.28 3.69
CA ASN A 777 11.82 13.64 2.75
C ASN A 777 13.11 14.46 2.60
N ASP A 778 13.05 15.78 2.77
CA ASP A 778 14.17 16.71 2.60
C ASP A 778 15.21 16.54 3.72
N LEU A 779 14.80 16.00 4.87
CA LEU A 779 15.66 15.65 6.00
C LEU A 779 16.24 14.23 5.90
N ILE A 780 15.60 13.33 5.16
CA ILE A 780 15.90 11.90 5.20
C ILE A 780 16.96 11.55 4.14
N ALA A 781 18.05 10.93 4.61
CA ALA A 781 19.13 10.42 3.76
C ALA A 781 18.65 9.28 2.83
N ASN A 782 19.31 9.12 1.68
CA ASN A 782 19.00 8.05 0.73
C ASN A 782 19.59 6.69 1.16
N GLU A 783 19.23 6.23 2.36
CA GLU A 783 19.65 4.92 2.87
C GLU A 783 18.57 3.86 2.64
N ALA A 784 18.99 2.64 2.33
CA ALA A 784 18.12 1.48 2.21
C ALA A 784 18.52 0.36 3.17
N ASP A 785 17.51 -0.35 3.70
CA ASP A 785 17.69 -1.70 4.24
C ASP A 785 18.14 -2.64 3.11
N ALA A 786 19.21 -3.40 3.35
CA ALA A 786 19.85 -4.24 2.35
C ALA A 786 19.03 -5.49 2.00
N PHE A 787 18.27 -6.03 2.96
CA PHE A 787 17.46 -7.24 2.76
C PHE A 787 16.23 -6.97 1.87
N ARG A 788 15.68 -5.74 1.93
CA ARG A 788 14.36 -5.42 1.35
C ARG A 788 14.34 -4.29 0.32
N GLY A 789 15.39 -3.47 0.24
CA GLY A 789 15.39 -2.29 -0.63
C GLY A 789 14.41 -1.21 -0.18
N PHE A 790 14.21 -1.06 1.14
CA PHE A 790 13.31 -0.06 1.73
C PHE A 790 14.04 1.08 2.40
N GLY A 791 13.52 2.30 2.24
CA GLY A 791 14.10 3.51 2.80
C GLY A 791 14.15 3.48 4.34
N LEU A 792 15.27 3.89 4.93
CA LEU A 792 15.45 3.98 6.39
C LEU A 792 14.85 5.30 6.93
N LEU A 793 13.53 5.43 6.84
CA LEU A 793 12.85 6.71 7.08
C LEU A 793 12.78 7.14 8.57
N ASN A 794 12.90 6.18 9.50
CA ASN A 794 12.72 6.42 10.94
C ASN A 794 14.03 6.33 11.76
N THR A 795 15.18 6.23 11.10
CA THR A 795 16.52 6.27 11.72
C THR A 795 17.15 7.66 11.70
N THR A 796 16.57 8.60 10.95
CA THR A 796 17.15 9.94 10.72
C THR A 796 17.29 10.70 12.04
N ARG A 797 18.51 11.11 12.37
CA ARG A 797 18.82 12.00 13.49
C ARG A 797 18.58 13.45 13.09
N VAL A 798 18.06 14.26 14.00
CA VAL A 798 17.74 15.68 13.77
C VAL A 798 18.02 16.55 14.99
N ARG A 799 18.17 17.85 14.74
CA ARG A 799 18.05 18.91 15.75
C ARG A 799 16.85 19.80 15.43
N ILE A 800 16.37 20.52 16.43
CA ILE A 800 15.29 21.51 16.31
C ILE A 800 15.69 22.79 17.05
N GLY A 801 15.37 23.94 16.48
CA GLY A 801 15.60 25.24 17.07
C GLY A 801 14.65 26.29 16.51
N LYS A 802 14.63 27.49 17.11
CA LYS A 802 13.80 28.60 16.66
C LYS A 802 14.17 29.05 15.24
N ALA A 803 13.17 29.47 14.45
CA ALA A 803 13.33 29.77 13.03
C ALA A 803 13.77 31.20 12.68
#